data_AF-X6M6Z8-F1
#
_entry.id   AF-X6M6Z8-F1
#
_cell.length_a   1.000
_cell.length_b   1.000
_cell.length_c   1.000
_cell.angle_alpha   90.00
_cell.angle_beta   90.00
_cell.angle_gamma   90.00
#
_symmetry.space_group_name_H-M   'P 1'
#
loop_
_entity.id
_entity.type
_entity.pdbx_description
1 polymer ?
#
loop_
_entity_poly.entity_id
_entity_poly.type
_entity_poly.pdbx_seq_one_letter_code
_entity_poly.pdbx_strand_id
1 'polypeptide(L)'
;MQQLMAMQYAQHIDQVKSWDNYSDNTIFLQCYLRGSLQRVEYLQLKESVRVIQQNLRIMKRTREQRFQFLCLFDDCKTLQATIRTYFAVQKIKSHWYDQSTRTLQATIHSYLLHKKYSALKKHSLCLQACVRTRQCQLESLRTLRVCIKSNRTLPHDKHVDSTCCKQSYLTKRMKELRDEILSMWTKTWTAFNYRAKFWLVFNSPTYLNLSIHCEEFDRLKTLSEEMTKSPDKHKEQVARFEAERKELYRILKENTPPSVLLSFYSTLHIDIRSKHKKDQLLQLLFSSDMDPVVSATITLGISGSSPAHILDVTSQIELRRAERIRTNLMLTVQSSLQSLRALHRIATIQELTNKRHLQYIDHLRDELGLAQEVEKDLELEHAQLYHHHTDARDSIDHDHDVSFEHSSLSSRPVALPFPPPSPLPPLSSHDGLPVASSSSSSLAHKTPQQGDMLSLPSFAPHLPLSSDVDQYIVTQLRLQKRRKKYLSSRFATKKSLDNVFGGWYAAFTYTRIPSIQTNTGNTKAAPLGNKHENKEHNALKNEQADEKGDEKTHEPPNEKPTEQPTGQSNEQLNGQPTEQSNGQPNGQSNKQPNEQSNGQANENVQVNNPTNETDKEKENGNEAEKAKENEKEKENKSDGQIQQENATQGDQTVIAKTD
;
A
#
# COMPACT_ATOMS: atom_id res chain seq x y z
N MET A 1 -48.30 81.42 -126.78
CA MET A 1 -47.03 81.39 -126.03
C MET A 1 -47.23 81.32 -124.53
N GLN A 2 -47.79 82.34 -123.86
CA GLN A 2 -47.89 82.40 -122.38
C GLN A 2 -48.49 81.14 -121.72
N GLN A 3 -49.61 80.62 -122.23
CA GLN A 3 -50.21 79.37 -121.71
C GLN A 3 -49.25 78.16 -121.77
N LEU A 4 -48.38 78.06 -122.77
CA LEU A 4 -47.43 76.94 -122.90
C LEU A 4 -46.36 77.01 -121.81
N MET A 5 -45.81 78.21 -121.55
CA MET A 5 -44.84 78.40 -120.47
C MET A 5 -45.49 78.22 -119.10
N ALA A 6 -46.73 78.67 -118.89
CA ALA A 6 -47.47 78.42 -117.66
C ALA A 6 -47.67 76.91 -117.41
N MET A 7 -47.98 76.13 -118.44
CA MET A 7 -48.15 74.68 -118.35
C MET A 7 -46.81 73.97 -118.06
N GLN A 8 -45.71 74.37 -118.71
CA GLN A 8 -44.37 73.83 -118.43
C GLN A 8 -43.91 74.20 -117.01
N TYR A 9 -44.19 75.41 -116.54
CA TYR A 9 -43.84 75.85 -115.19
C TYR A 9 -44.65 75.12 -114.12
N ALA A 10 -45.94 74.86 -114.37
CA ALA A 10 -46.77 74.00 -113.52
C ALA A 10 -46.22 72.57 -113.46
N GLN A 11 -45.90 71.95 -114.61
CA GLN A 11 -45.27 70.62 -114.65
C GLN A 11 -43.94 70.57 -113.89
N HIS A 12 -43.09 71.60 -114.01
CA HIS A 12 -41.85 71.69 -113.26
C HIS A 12 -42.09 71.86 -111.75
N ILE A 13 -43.06 72.68 -111.34
CA ILE A 13 -43.44 72.84 -109.94
C ILE A 13 -43.95 71.53 -109.35
N ASP A 14 -44.80 70.79 -110.07
CA ASP A 14 -45.35 69.53 -109.55
C ASP A 14 -44.31 68.40 -109.58
N GLN A 15 -43.35 68.42 -110.53
CA GLN A 15 -42.16 67.56 -110.47
C GLN A 15 -41.30 67.86 -109.23
N VAL A 16 -40.97 69.13 -108.96
CA VAL A 16 -40.22 69.53 -107.75
C VAL A 16 -40.95 69.10 -106.48
N LYS A 17 -42.24 69.43 -106.32
CA LYS A 17 -43.04 68.98 -105.16
C LYS A 17 -43.10 67.46 -105.03
N SER A 18 -43.17 66.71 -106.14
CA SER A 18 -43.17 65.26 -106.10
C SER A 18 -41.82 64.69 -105.62
N TRP A 19 -40.73 65.39 -105.95
CA TRP A 19 -39.38 65.02 -105.55
C TRP A 19 -39.09 65.40 -104.09
N ASP A 20 -39.53 66.58 -103.64
CA ASP A 20 -39.47 67.01 -102.24
C ASP A 20 -40.26 66.04 -101.35
N ASN A 21 -41.50 65.71 -101.73
CA ASN A 21 -42.33 64.74 -101.02
C ASN A 21 -41.70 63.32 -101.02
N TYR A 22 -41.07 62.89 -102.12
CA TYR A 22 -40.31 61.64 -102.17
C TYR A 22 -39.08 61.68 -101.24
N SER A 23 -38.38 62.81 -101.18
CA SER A 23 -37.23 63.05 -100.28
C SER A 23 -37.65 62.99 -98.82
N ASP A 24 -38.71 63.71 -98.42
CA ASP A 24 -39.24 63.73 -97.06
C ASP A 24 -39.72 62.34 -96.61
N ASN A 25 -40.44 61.60 -97.45
CA ASN A 25 -40.83 60.23 -97.15
C ASN A 25 -39.62 59.29 -97.04
N THR A 26 -38.58 59.50 -97.87
CA THR A 26 -37.33 58.74 -97.79
C THR A 26 -36.55 59.05 -96.50
N ILE A 27 -36.47 60.32 -96.10
CA ILE A 27 -35.84 60.77 -94.84
C ILE A 27 -36.61 60.22 -93.64
N PHE A 28 -37.94 60.32 -93.64
CA PHE A 28 -38.80 59.75 -92.60
C PHE A 28 -38.59 58.24 -92.46
N LEU A 29 -38.57 57.51 -93.58
CA LEU A 29 -38.32 56.06 -93.58
C LEU A 29 -36.91 55.72 -93.10
N GLN A 30 -35.88 56.48 -93.50
CA GLN A 30 -34.51 56.30 -93.00
C GLN A 30 -34.39 56.58 -91.49
N CYS A 31 -35.04 57.64 -90.99
CA CYS A 31 -35.09 57.96 -89.56
C CYS A 31 -35.81 56.85 -88.76
N TYR A 32 -36.94 56.35 -89.27
CA TYR A 32 -37.68 55.24 -88.67
C TYR A 32 -36.86 53.93 -88.67
N LEU A 33 -36.17 53.61 -89.77
CA LEU A 33 -35.31 52.44 -89.87
C LEU A 33 -34.09 52.55 -88.93
N ARG A 34 -33.41 53.69 -88.88
CA ARG A 34 -32.30 53.93 -87.94
C ARG A 34 -32.76 53.81 -86.49
N GLY A 35 -33.89 54.42 -86.13
CA GLY A 35 -34.47 54.34 -84.79
C GLY A 35 -34.92 52.93 -84.40
N SER A 36 -35.47 52.15 -85.33
CA SER A 36 -35.85 50.76 -85.07
C SER A 36 -34.63 49.84 -84.92
N LEU A 37 -33.59 50.00 -85.74
CA LEU A 37 -32.31 49.29 -85.59
C LEU A 37 -31.63 49.60 -84.25
N GLN A 38 -31.48 50.88 -83.89
CA GLN A 38 -30.93 51.29 -82.59
C GLN A 38 -31.74 50.74 -81.41
N ARG A 39 -33.07 50.65 -81.54
CA ARG A 39 -33.94 50.05 -80.51
C ARG A 39 -33.72 48.54 -80.39
N VAL A 40 -33.48 47.82 -81.49
CA VAL A 40 -33.13 46.40 -81.47
C VAL A 40 -31.76 46.18 -80.83
N GLU A 41 -30.75 46.96 -81.21
CA GLU A 41 -29.40 46.92 -80.64
C GLU A 41 -29.42 47.19 -79.13
N TYR A 42 -30.12 48.24 -78.68
CA TYR A 42 -30.31 48.54 -77.26
C TYR A 42 -31.00 47.39 -76.50
N LEU A 43 -32.00 46.73 -77.10
CA LEU A 43 -32.69 45.59 -76.49
C LEU A 43 -31.78 44.35 -76.39
N GLN A 44 -30.96 44.08 -77.42
CA GLN A 44 -29.95 43.02 -77.39
C GLN A 44 -28.89 43.26 -76.30
N LEU A 45 -28.38 44.50 -76.19
CA LEU A 45 -27.45 44.89 -75.13
C LEU A 45 -28.09 44.76 -73.74
N LYS A 46 -29.33 45.21 -73.58
CA LYS A 46 -30.09 45.12 -72.32
C LYS A 46 -30.32 43.67 -71.88
N GLU A 47 -30.68 42.78 -72.79
CA GLU A 47 -30.86 41.36 -72.46
C GLU A 47 -29.52 40.66 -72.20
N SER A 48 -28.44 41.04 -72.90
CA SER A 48 -27.08 40.58 -72.60
C SER A 48 -26.65 40.95 -71.18
N VAL A 49 -26.89 42.21 -70.75
CA VAL A 49 -26.67 42.65 -69.37
C VAL A 49 -27.55 41.87 -68.38
N ARG A 50 -28.79 41.55 -68.73
CA ARG A 50 -29.71 40.77 -67.89
C ARG A 50 -29.20 39.33 -67.68
N VAL A 51 -28.72 38.67 -68.74
CA VAL A 51 -28.12 37.33 -68.65
C VAL A 51 -26.87 37.35 -67.77
N ILE A 52 -26.00 38.36 -67.92
CA ILE A 52 -24.82 38.54 -67.05
C ILE A 52 -25.25 38.73 -65.58
N GLN A 53 -26.24 39.59 -65.29
CA GLN A 53 -26.75 39.79 -63.94
C GLN A 53 -27.39 38.52 -63.34
N GLN A 54 -28.11 37.74 -64.16
CA GLN A 54 -28.68 36.46 -63.74
C GLN A 54 -27.59 35.44 -63.41
N ASN A 55 -26.58 35.29 -64.27
CA ASN A 55 -25.45 34.40 -64.03
C ASN A 55 -24.65 34.80 -62.78
N LEU A 56 -24.42 36.10 -62.53
CA LEU A 56 -23.78 36.58 -61.31
C LEU A 56 -24.59 36.26 -60.05
N ARG A 57 -25.93 36.37 -60.09
CA ARG A 57 -26.81 35.97 -58.97
C ARG A 57 -26.76 34.46 -58.72
N ILE A 58 -26.74 33.64 -59.78
CA ILE A 58 -26.58 32.19 -59.68
C ILE A 58 -25.23 31.85 -59.08
N MET A 59 -24.12 32.39 -59.62
CA MET A 59 -22.76 32.18 -59.09
C MET A 59 -22.64 32.57 -57.61
N LYS A 60 -23.26 33.69 -57.18
CA LYS A 60 -23.28 34.09 -55.77
C LYS A 60 -23.98 33.03 -54.91
N ARG A 61 -25.20 32.61 -55.28
CA ARG A 61 -25.95 31.56 -54.56
C ARG A 61 -25.19 30.23 -54.53
N THR A 62 -24.58 29.82 -55.64
CA THR A 62 -23.76 28.59 -55.69
C THR A 62 -22.50 28.69 -54.81
N ARG A 63 -21.88 29.87 -54.69
CA ARG A 63 -20.77 30.11 -53.76
C ARG A 63 -21.23 30.04 -52.30
N GLU A 64 -22.39 30.60 -51.97
CA GLU A 64 -23.01 30.52 -50.63
C GLU A 64 -23.36 29.07 -50.26
N GLN A 65 -24.00 28.32 -51.17
CA GLN A 65 -24.31 26.89 -50.99
C GLN A 65 -23.05 26.03 -50.84
N ARG A 66 -22.00 26.28 -51.65
CA ARG A 66 -20.71 25.59 -51.53
C ARG A 66 -20.03 25.88 -50.20
N PHE A 67 -20.13 27.12 -49.70
CA PHE A 67 -19.60 27.49 -48.39
C PHE A 67 -20.34 26.75 -47.26
N GLN A 68 -21.68 26.76 -47.27
CA GLN A 68 -22.50 26.00 -46.30
C GLN A 68 -22.19 24.49 -46.32
N PHE A 69 -22.04 23.90 -47.51
CA PHE A 69 -21.65 22.49 -47.65
C PHE A 69 -20.27 22.21 -47.05
N LEU A 70 -19.29 23.10 -47.25
CA LEU A 70 -17.95 22.93 -46.68
C LEU A 70 -17.95 23.03 -45.15
N CYS A 71 -18.70 23.96 -44.56
CA CYS A 71 -18.88 24.03 -43.11
C CYS A 71 -19.46 22.71 -42.56
N LEU A 72 -20.58 22.23 -43.12
CA LEU A 72 -21.20 20.95 -42.72
C LEU A 72 -20.25 19.76 -42.90
N PHE A 73 -19.38 19.78 -43.91
CA PHE A 73 -18.39 18.74 -44.14
C PHE A 73 -17.26 18.76 -43.09
N ASP A 74 -16.82 19.94 -42.65
CA ASP A 74 -15.83 20.10 -41.57
C ASP A 74 -16.42 19.79 -40.18
N ASP A 75 -17.69 20.10 -39.95
CA ASP A 75 -18.45 19.63 -38.78
C ASP A 75 -18.53 18.09 -38.76
N CYS A 76 -18.81 17.47 -39.91
CA CYS A 76 -18.81 16.00 -40.05
C CYS A 76 -17.43 15.38 -39.78
N LYS A 77 -16.33 15.99 -40.25
CA LYS A 77 -14.96 15.55 -39.91
C LYS A 77 -14.71 15.63 -38.41
N THR A 78 -15.12 16.74 -37.78
CA THR A 78 -14.94 16.98 -36.34
C THR A 78 -15.71 15.96 -35.50
N LEU A 79 -16.94 15.65 -35.89
CA LEU A 79 -17.75 14.60 -35.26
C LEU A 79 -17.10 13.21 -35.45
N GLN A 80 -16.62 12.87 -36.64
CA GLN A 80 -15.90 11.62 -36.89
C GLN A 80 -14.61 11.50 -36.06
N ALA A 81 -13.86 12.58 -35.89
CA ALA A 81 -12.67 12.62 -35.03
C ALA A 81 -13.04 12.40 -33.55
N THR A 82 -14.07 13.09 -33.06
CA THR A 82 -14.60 12.91 -31.69
C THR A 82 -15.04 11.47 -31.43
N ILE A 83 -15.77 10.86 -32.36
CA ILE A 83 -16.23 9.47 -32.26
C ILE A 83 -15.04 8.48 -32.24
N ARG A 84 -14.04 8.66 -33.12
CA ARG A 84 -12.83 7.83 -33.13
C ARG A 84 -12.05 7.94 -31.81
N THR A 85 -11.88 9.15 -31.29
CA THR A 85 -11.24 9.40 -29.98
C THR A 85 -12.03 8.76 -28.84
N TYR A 86 -13.37 8.85 -28.85
CA TYR A 86 -14.22 8.20 -27.85
C TYR A 86 -14.03 6.67 -27.84
N PHE A 87 -14.05 6.02 -29.01
CA PHE A 87 -13.81 4.57 -29.09
C PHE A 87 -12.38 4.18 -28.67
N ALA A 88 -11.37 4.98 -29.00
CA ALA A 88 -10.00 4.75 -28.54
C ALA A 88 -9.90 4.84 -27.00
N VAL A 89 -10.47 5.88 -26.40
CA VAL A 89 -10.55 6.04 -24.93
C VAL A 89 -11.32 4.89 -24.28
N GLN A 90 -12.42 4.43 -24.89
CA GLN A 90 -13.20 3.31 -24.34
C GLN A 90 -12.44 1.97 -24.42
N LYS A 91 -11.70 1.71 -25.50
CA LYS A 91 -10.79 0.55 -25.61
C LYS A 91 -9.68 0.60 -24.55
N ILE A 92 -9.09 1.77 -24.34
CA ILE A 92 -8.08 2.00 -23.29
C ILE A 92 -8.69 1.75 -21.90
N LYS A 93 -9.89 2.27 -21.60
CA LYS A 93 -10.60 2.00 -20.34
C LYS A 93 -10.84 0.50 -20.10
N SER A 94 -11.26 -0.25 -21.13
CA SER A 94 -11.42 -1.71 -21.01
C SER A 94 -10.11 -2.38 -20.57
N HIS A 95 -8.99 -2.04 -21.23
CA HIS A 95 -7.67 -2.57 -20.88
C HIS A 95 -7.25 -2.21 -19.44
N TRP A 96 -7.58 -1.00 -18.94
CA TRP A 96 -7.35 -0.65 -17.53
C TRP A 96 -8.19 -1.50 -16.56
N TYR A 97 -9.45 -1.80 -16.90
CA TYR A 97 -10.28 -2.70 -16.08
C TYR A 97 -9.77 -4.15 -16.10
N ASP A 98 -9.34 -4.66 -17.25
CA ASP A 98 -8.71 -5.98 -17.38
C ASP A 98 -7.43 -6.07 -16.54
N GLN A 99 -6.55 -5.05 -16.62
CA GLN A 99 -5.31 -5.00 -15.87
C GLN A 99 -5.53 -4.83 -14.35
N SER A 100 -6.54 -4.04 -13.95
CA SER A 100 -6.94 -3.91 -12.54
C SER A 100 -7.50 -5.23 -12.00
N THR A 101 -8.29 -5.94 -12.80
CA THR A 101 -8.84 -7.26 -12.46
C THR A 101 -7.74 -8.30 -12.30
N ARG A 102 -6.76 -8.35 -13.20
CA ARG A 102 -5.58 -9.22 -13.10
C ARG A 102 -4.75 -8.94 -11.85
N THR A 103 -4.51 -7.66 -11.55
CA THR A 103 -3.79 -7.23 -10.34
C THR A 103 -4.54 -7.69 -9.08
N LEU A 104 -5.85 -7.45 -9.01
CA LEU A 104 -6.69 -7.85 -7.89
C LEU A 104 -6.71 -9.38 -7.71
N GLN A 105 -6.83 -10.15 -8.79
CA GLN A 105 -6.72 -11.60 -8.78
C GLN A 105 -5.36 -12.06 -8.22
N ALA A 106 -4.25 -11.48 -8.70
CA ALA A 106 -2.91 -11.81 -8.21
C ALA A 106 -2.74 -11.49 -6.71
N THR A 107 -3.26 -10.36 -6.23
CA THR A 107 -3.28 -10.02 -4.79
C THR A 107 -4.10 -11.03 -3.98
N ILE A 108 -5.28 -11.44 -4.47
CA ILE A 108 -6.13 -12.43 -3.80
C ILE A 108 -5.44 -13.81 -3.75
N HIS A 109 -4.85 -14.27 -4.86
CA HIS A 109 -4.09 -15.52 -4.90
C HIS A 109 -2.89 -15.50 -3.93
N SER A 110 -2.15 -14.39 -3.90
CA SER A 110 -1.01 -14.21 -2.98
C SER A 110 -1.45 -14.21 -1.52
N TYR A 111 -2.55 -13.54 -1.18
CA TYR A 111 -3.13 -13.56 0.16
C TYR A 111 -3.59 -14.97 0.57
N LEU A 112 -4.27 -15.70 -0.32
CA LEU A 112 -4.73 -17.07 -0.05
C LEU A 112 -3.56 -18.04 0.14
N LEU A 113 -2.49 -17.91 -0.66
CA LEU A 113 -1.26 -18.69 -0.50
C LEU A 113 -0.56 -18.37 0.82
N HIS A 114 -0.38 -17.08 1.14
CA HIS A 114 0.23 -16.64 2.40
C HIS A 114 -0.58 -17.09 3.62
N LYS A 115 -1.92 -17.10 3.53
CA LYS A 115 -2.82 -17.60 4.59
C LYS A 115 -2.65 -19.12 4.81
N LYS A 116 -2.57 -19.92 3.74
CA LYS A 116 -2.27 -21.37 3.82
C LYS A 116 -0.89 -21.62 4.44
N TYR A 117 0.14 -20.92 3.95
CA TYR A 117 1.50 -21.04 4.47
C TYR A 117 1.61 -20.62 5.94
N SER A 118 0.97 -19.52 6.33
CA SER A 118 0.94 -19.04 7.72
C SER A 118 0.28 -20.04 8.68
N ALA A 119 -0.80 -20.71 8.25
CA ALA A 119 -1.41 -21.79 9.02
C ALA A 119 -0.43 -22.97 9.19
N LEU A 120 0.16 -23.46 8.10
CA LEU A 120 1.15 -24.54 8.12
C LEU A 120 2.34 -24.21 9.03
N LYS A 121 2.90 -22.99 8.93
CA LYS A 121 3.99 -22.48 9.78
C LYS A 121 3.58 -22.40 11.26
N LYS A 122 2.34 -22.03 11.58
CA LYS A 122 1.83 -22.06 12.95
C LYS A 122 1.73 -23.50 13.49
N HIS A 123 1.27 -24.44 12.67
CA HIS A 123 1.18 -25.85 13.06
C HIS A 123 2.57 -26.50 13.23
N SER A 124 3.54 -26.22 12.34
CA SER A 124 4.90 -26.76 12.47
C SER A 124 5.65 -26.18 13.68
N LEU A 125 5.51 -24.88 13.96
CA LEU A 125 6.05 -24.26 15.18
C LEU A 125 5.41 -24.83 16.45
N CYS A 126 4.09 -25.10 16.43
CA CYS A 126 3.40 -25.76 17.55
C CYS A 126 3.92 -27.20 17.76
N LEU A 127 4.10 -27.97 16.68
CA LEU A 127 4.66 -29.32 16.75
C LEU A 127 6.10 -29.30 17.27
N GLN A 128 6.94 -28.39 16.79
CA GLN A 128 8.31 -28.21 17.29
C GLN A 128 8.35 -27.83 18.78
N ALA A 129 7.44 -26.96 19.23
CA ALA A 129 7.30 -26.63 20.65
C ALA A 129 6.90 -27.86 21.49
N CYS A 130 5.88 -28.61 21.06
CA CYS A 130 5.46 -29.85 21.73
C CYS A 130 6.58 -30.89 21.80
N VAL A 131 7.35 -31.08 20.72
CA VAL A 131 8.51 -31.97 20.68
C VAL A 131 9.61 -31.51 21.66
N ARG A 132 9.96 -30.22 21.66
CA ARG A 132 10.95 -29.65 22.61
C ARG A 132 10.49 -29.81 24.06
N THR A 133 9.24 -29.47 24.39
CA THR A 133 8.67 -29.68 25.73
C THR A 133 8.70 -31.15 26.12
N ARG A 134 8.37 -32.07 25.20
CA ARG A 134 8.42 -33.51 25.47
C ARG A 134 9.85 -34.03 25.64
N GLN A 135 10.81 -33.51 24.89
CA GLN A 135 12.22 -33.82 25.08
C GLN A 135 12.71 -33.36 26.47
N CYS A 136 12.45 -32.11 26.86
CA CYS A 136 12.82 -31.60 28.19
C CYS A 136 12.12 -32.36 29.32
N GLN A 137 10.89 -32.83 29.13
CA GLN A 137 10.22 -33.76 30.07
C GLN A 137 10.93 -35.12 30.16
N LEU A 138 11.34 -35.70 29.03
CA LEU A 138 12.06 -36.98 29.02
C LEU A 138 13.47 -36.85 29.63
N GLU A 139 14.14 -35.72 29.42
CA GLU A 139 15.43 -35.40 30.03
C GLU A 139 15.30 -35.15 31.53
N SER A 140 14.31 -34.38 31.99
CA SER A 140 14.07 -34.21 33.43
C SER A 140 13.67 -35.52 34.12
N LEU A 141 12.90 -36.39 33.46
CA LEU A 141 12.59 -37.75 33.95
C LEU A 141 13.81 -38.69 33.93
N ARG A 142 14.74 -38.56 32.97
CA ARG A 142 16.04 -39.27 32.98
C ARG A 142 16.87 -38.82 34.19
N THR A 143 17.04 -37.52 34.38
CA THR A 143 17.78 -36.94 35.52
C THR A 143 17.14 -37.34 36.85
N LEU A 144 15.81 -37.24 36.97
CA LEU A 144 15.08 -37.66 38.17
C LEU A 144 15.26 -39.16 38.46
N ARG A 145 15.24 -40.03 37.43
CA ARG A 145 15.53 -41.47 37.59
C ARG A 145 16.98 -41.73 38.03
N VAL A 146 17.95 -40.96 37.56
CA VAL A 146 19.35 -41.04 38.01
C VAL A 146 19.47 -40.59 39.47
N CYS A 147 18.87 -39.46 39.85
CA CYS A 147 18.83 -39.00 41.24
C CYS A 147 18.14 -40.00 42.17
N ILE A 148 16.99 -40.57 41.78
CA ILE A 148 16.29 -41.59 42.58
C ILE A 148 17.12 -42.87 42.72
N LYS A 149 17.84 -43.31 41.67
CA LYS A 149 18.77 -44.44 41.79
C LYS A 149 19.92 -44.14 42.75
N SER A 150 20.56 -42.98 42.63
CA SER A 150 21.65 -42.52 43.50
C SER A 150 21.22 -42.42 44.96
N ASN A 151 20.05 -41.83 45.22
CA ASN A 151 19.50 -41.68 46.57
C ASN A 151 19.06 -43.01 47.18
N ARG A 152 18.64 -44.00 46.39
CA ARG A 152 18.32 -45.36 46.89
C ARG A 152 19.55 -46.16 47.32
N THR A 153 20.75 -45.76 46.93
CA THR A 153 22.03 -46.37 47.36
C THR A 153 22.70 -45.63 48.52
N LEU A 154 22.09 -44.59 49.07
CA LEU A 154 22.59 -43.83 50.23
C LEU A 154 21.70 -44.07 51.46
N PRO A 155 22.26 -44.42 52.63
CA PRO A 155 21.48 -44.59 53.86
C PRO A 155 20.82 -43.29 54.30
N HIS A 156 19.68 -43.42 54.98
CA HIS A 156 18.54 -42.49 54.85
C HIS A 156 18.66 -41.14 55.60
N ASP A 157 19.84 -40.77 56.09
CA ASP A 157 20.01 -39.97 57.30
C ASP A 157 20.40 -38.49 57.09
N LYS A 158 20.39 -37.98 55.85
CA LYS A 158 20.81 -36.60 55.52
C LYS A 158 19.91 -35.89 54.50
N HIS A 159 18.72 -35.46 54.93
CA HIS A 159 17.75 -34.77 54.07
C HIS A 159 17.89 -33.22 54.06
N VAL A 160 19.03 -32.67 54.50
CA VAL A 160 19.21 -31.21 54.72
C VAL A 160 19.95 -30.50 53.57
N ASP A 161 20.84 -31.19 52.85
CA ASP A 161 21.88 -30.54 52.04
C ASP A 161 21.46 -30.02 50.65
N SER A 162 20.22 -30.27 50.20
CA SER A 162 19.77 -29.90 48.83
C SER A 162 19.89 -28.39 48.54
N THR A 163 19.65 -27.55 49.54
CA THR A 163 19.78 -26.09 49.43
C THR A 163 21.24 -25.65 49.37
N CYS A 164 22.13 -26.35 50.10
CA CYS A 164 23.57 -26.10 50.11
C CYS A 164 24.18 -26.31 48.72
N CYS A 165 23.83 -27.40 48.04
CA CYS A 165 24.30 -27.67 46.67
C CYS A 165 23.94 -26.55 45.67
N LYS A 166 22.73 -25.98 45.76
CA LYS A 166 22.30 -24.87 44.89
C LYS A 166 23.07 -23.59 45.16
N GLN A 167 23.25 -23.22 46.43
CA GLN A 167 24.00 -22.02 46.79
C GLN A 167 25.50 -22.15 46.48
N SER A 168 26.06 -23.35 46.63
CA SER A 168 27.44 -23.67 46.24
C SER A 168 27.65 -23.52 44.73
N TYR A 169 26.75 -24.10 43.90
CA TYR A 169 26.79 -23.91 42.44
C TYR A 169 26.65 -22.44 42.03
N LEU A 170 25.69 -21.72 42.61
CA LEU A 170 25.48 -20.29 42.34
C LEU A 170 26.72 -19.47 42.69
N THR A 171 27.33 -19.72 43.86
CA THR A 171 28.54 -19.02 44.31
C THR A 171 29.74 -19.36 43.40
N LYS A 172 29.88 -20.62 42.98
CA LYS A 172 30.93 -21.04 42.04
C LYS A 172 30.77 -20.36 40.66
N ARG A 173 29.60 -20.45 40.02
CA ARG A 173 29.41 -19.86 38.69
C ARG A 173 29.41 -18.33 38.71
N MET A 174 28.96 -17.72 39.82
CA MET A 174 29.19 -16.29 40.06
C MET A 174 30.69 -15.98 40.04
N LYS A 175 31.54 -16.73 40.78
CA LYS A 175 32.99 -16.52 40.80
C LYS A 175 33.59 -16.62 39.39
N GLU A 176 33.32 -17.71 38.67
CA GLU A 176 33.82 -17.91 37.30
C GLU A 176 33.49 -16.71 36.40
N LEU A 177 32.26 -16.17 36.47
CA LEU A 177 31.86 -14.96 35.75
C LEU A 177 32.57 -13.69 36.20
N ARG A 178 33.04 -13.57 37.45
CA ARG A 178 33.83 -12.40 37.91
C ARG A 178 35.21 -12.41 37.27
N ASP A 179 35.84 -13.59 37.28
CA ASP A 179 37.17 -13.80 36.73
C ASP A 179 37.14 -13.56 35.20
N GLU A 180 36.07 -14.04 34.53
CA GLU A 180 35.74 -13.74 33.13
C GLU A 180 35.54 -12.22 32.88
N ILE A 181 34.72 -11.52 33.68
CA ILE A 181 34.44 -10.07 33.54
C ILE A 181 35.69 -9.22 33.79
N LEU A 182 36.50 -9.52 34.81
CA LEU A 182 37.73 -8.78 35.13
C LEU A 182 38.75 -8.87 33.98
N SER A 183 38.87 -10.05 33.35
CA SER A 183 39.66 -10.24 32.12
C SER A 183 39.12 -9.37 30.98
N MET A 184 37.80 -9.31 30.79
CA MET A 184 37.17 -8.56 29.71
C MET A 184 37.19 -7.04 29.91
N TRP A 185 37.03 -6.51 31.12
CA TRP A 185 37.21 -5.09 31.42
C TRP A 185 38.63 -4.60 31.14
N THR A 186 39.63 -5.45 31.36
CA THR A 186 41.04 -5.14 31.08
C THR A 186 41.30 -5.07 29.58
N LYS A 187 40.68 -5.96 28.78
CA LYS A 187 40.74 -5.92 27.30
C LYS A 187 39.97 -4.74 26.68
N THR A 188 38.84 -4.37 27.28
CA THR A 188 37.93 -3.31 26.79
C THR A 188 38.23 -1.92 27.37
N TRP A 189 39.26 -1.77 28.20
CA TRP A 189 39.63 -0.51 28.86
C TRP A 189 38.46 0.16 29.59
N THR A 190 37.59 -0.65 30.23
CA THR A 190 36.37 -0.15 30.89
C THR A 190 36.72 0.75 32.08
N ALA A 191 36.02 1.88 32.21
CA ALA A 191 36.24 2.94 33.21
C ALA A 191 36.23 2.46 34.67
N PHE A 192 37.20 2.91 35.49
CA PHE A 192 37.37 2.58 36.90
C PHE A 192 36.12 2.86 37.74
N ASN A 193 35.50 4.05 37.60
CA ASN A 193 34.28 4.38 38.35
C ASN A 193 33.10 3.50 37.91
N TYR A 194 33.08 2.99 36.67
CA TYR A 194 32.09 1.99 36.25
C TYR A 194 32.36 0.63 36.92
N ARG A 195 33.61 0.14 36.90
CA ARG A 195 34.02 -1.10 37.58
C ARG A 195 33.63 -1.10 39.06
N ALA A 196 33.91 0.00 39.75
CA ALA A 196 33.60 0.17 41.17
C ALA A 196 32.09 0.16 41.45
N LYS A 197 31.32 0.92 40.67
CA LYS A 197 29.84 0.96 40.76
C LYS A 197 29.20 -0.38 40.42
N PHE A 198 29.75 -1.17 39.50
CA PHE A 198 29.23 -2.50 39.19
C PHE A 198 29.45 -3.46 40.36
N TRP A 199 30.68 -3.53 40.90
CA TRP A 199 31.02 -4.51 41.92
C TRP A 199 30.29 -4.32 43.25
N LEU A 200 30.21 -3.09 43.77
CA LEU A 200 29.57 -2.83 45.07
C LEU A 200 28.08 -3.23 45.10
N VAL A 201 27.42 -3.30 43.93
CA VAL A 201 25.98 -3.53 43.80
C VAL A 201 25.66 -5.00 43.55
N PHE A 202 26.42 -5.64 42.66
CA PHE A 202 26.12 -6.98 42.18
C PHE A 202 26.97 -8.09 42.85
N ASN A 203 27.77 -7.76 43.87
CA ASN A 203 28.59 -8.71 44.62
C ASN A 203 27.78 -9.79 45.38
N SER A 204 26.51 -9.59 45.72
CA SER A 204 25.75 -10.66 46.41
C SER A 204 25.44 -11.83 45.46
N PRO A 205 25.69 -13.09 45.86
CA PRO A 205 25.45 -14.26 45.01
C PRO A 205 23.95 -14.60 44.95
N THR A 206 23.24 -13.91 44.06
CA THR A 206 21.80 -14.09 43.77
C THR A 206 21.59 -14.42 42.30
N TYR A 207 20.52 -15.14 41.96
CA TYR A 207 20.19 -15.45 40.57
C TYR A 207 19.94 -14.21 39.70
N LEU A 208 19.44 -13.10 40.28
CA LEU A 208 19.32 -11.82 39.58
C LEU A 208 20.69 -11.26 39.23
N ASN A 209 21.63 -11.24 40.18
CA ASN A 209 22.98 -10.74 39.93
C ASN A 209 23.75 -11.65 38.96
N LEU A 210 23.48 -12.96 38.95
CA LEU A 210 24.01 -13.89 37.96
C LEU A 210 23.57 -13.52 36.53
N SER A 211 22.28 -13.20 36.32
CA SER A 211 21.80 -12.68 35.03
C SER A 211 22.54 -11.40 34.63
N ILE A 212 22.70 -10.47 35.57
CA ILE A 212 23.39 -9.19 35.34
C ILE A 212 24.90 -9.39 35.03
N HIS A 213 25.53 -10.42 35.58
CA HIS A 213 26.91 -10.78 35.22
C HIS A 213 26.98 -11.38 33.80
N CYS A 214 26.04 -12.24 33.40
CA CYS A 214 25.97 -12.71 32.02
C CYS A 214 25.73 -11.55 31.03
N GLU A 215 24.78 -10.67 31.32
CA GLU A 215 24.49 -9.47 30.52
C GLU A 215 25.73 -8.57 30.37
N GLU A 216 26.48 -8.33 31.46
CA GLU A 216 27.70 -7.54 31.42
C GLU A 216 28.81 -8.25 30.64
N PHE A 217 29.01 -9.56 30.84
CA PHE A 217 29.99 -10.34 30.08
C PHE A 217 29.72 -10.30 28.56
N ASP A 218 28.47 -10.52 28.15
CA ASP A 218 28.07 -10.44 26.74
C ASP A 218 28.24 -9.02 26.18
N ARG A 219 27.86 -7.98 26.94
CA ARG A 219 28.08 -6.56 26.57
C ARG A 219 29.57 -6.27 26.34
N LEU A 220 30.45 -6.77 27.21
CA LEU A 220 31.90 -6.59 27.09
C LEU A 220 32.49 -7.40 25.93
N LYS A 221 31.93 -8.58 25.64
CA LYS A 221 32.31 -9.37 24.47
C LYS A 221 31.97 -8.62 23.18
N THR A 222 30.74 -8.10 23.04
CA THR A 222 30.37 -7.25 21.90
C THR A 222 31.23 -6.01 21.79
N LEU A 223 31.51 -5.32 22.90
CA LEU A 223 32.40 -4.15 22.92
C LEU A 223 33.83 -4.50 22.49
N SER A 224 34.36 -5.64 22.94
CA SER A 224 35.69 -6.13 22.53
C SER A 224 35.72 -6.47 21.04
N GLU A 225 34.64 -7.04 20.49
CA GLU A 225 34.51 -7.29 19.05
C GLU A 225 34.35 -6.00 18.23
N GLU A 226 33.72 -4.96 18.77
CA GLU A 226 33.69 -3.64 18.12
C GLU A 226 35.06 -2.95 18.13
N MET A 227 35.83 -3.12 19.20
CA MET A 227 37.18 -2.54 19.33
C MET A 227 38.21 -3.25 18.44
N THR A 228 38.03 -4.54 18.12
CA THR A 228 38.85 -5.21 17.09
C THR A 228 38.41 -4.86 15.67
N LYS A 229 37.13 -4.57 15.44
CA LYS A 229 36.59 -4.10 14.15
C LYS A 229 36.89 -2.62 13.85
N SER A 230 37.15 -1.80 14.88
CA SER A 230 37.42 -0.36 14.74
C SER A 230 38.59 0.11 15.63
N PRO A 231 39.77 0.36 15.04
CA PRO A 231 40.95 0.78 15.82
C PRO A 231 40.78 2.17 16.43
N ASP A 232 39.93 3.02 15.87
CA ASP A 232 39.67 4.37 16.41
C ASP A 232 38.75 4.32 17.63
N LYS A 233 37.74 3.43 17.67
CA LYS A 233 37.02 3.10 18.91
C LYS A 233 37.97 2.57 19.98
N HIS A 234 38.96 1.75 19.61
CA HIS A 234 39.96 1.28 20.57
C HIS A 234 40.79 2.44 21.13
N LYS A 235 41.31 3.36 20.29
CA LYS A 235 42.03 4.57 20.73
C LYS A 235 41.16 5.45 21.64
N GLU A 236 39.88 5.63 21.31
CA GLU A 236 38.92 6.43 22.08
C GLU A 236 38.70 5.86 23.49
N GLN A 237 38.50 4.54 23.63
CA GLN A 237 38.34 3.90 24.95
C GLN A 237 39.63 3.95 25.79
N VAL A 238 40.79 3.69 25.18
CA VAL A 238 42.10 3.85 25.85
C VAL A 238 42.30 5.28 26.34
N ALA A 239 41.99 6.28 25.50
CA ALA A 239 42.10 7.69 25.86
C ALA A 239 41.16 8.09 27.01
N ARG A 240 39.92 7.58 27.03
CA ARG A 240 38.97 7.77 28.15
C ARG A 240 39.49 7.14 29.45
N PHE A 241 39.98 5.91 29.38
CA PHE A 241 40.51 5.19 30.53
C PHE A 241 41.74 5.90 31.13
N GLU A 242 42.69 6.31 30.30
CA GLU A 242 43.88 7.05 30.75
C GLU A 242 43.56 8.47 31.23
N ALA A 243 42.50 9.12 30.73
CA ALA A 243 42.03 10.39 31.29
C ALA A 243 41.46 10.21 32.70
N GLU A 244 40.61 9.20 32.93
CA GLU A 244 40.08 8.88 34.25
C GLU A 244 41.18 8.43 35.22
N ARG A 245 42.15 7.64 34.76
CA ARG A 245 43.32 7.21 35.54
C ARG A 245 44.15 8.40 36.02
N LYS A 246 44.37 9.40 35.16
CA LYS A 246 45.07 10.65 35.50
C LYS A 246 44.27 11.49 36.50
N GLU A 247 42.95 11.55 36.38
CA GLU A 247 42.10 12.25 37.34
C GLU A 247 42.07 11.55 38.71
N LEU A 248 42.01 10.21 38.76
CA LEU A 248 42.18 9.45 40.00
C LEU A 248 43.56 9.69 40.64
N TYR A 249 44.63 9.77 39.84
CA TYR A 249 45.97 10.14 40.33
C TYR A 249 46.00 11.56 40.92
N ARG A 250 45.33 12.52 40.26
CA ARG A 250 45.20 13.91 40.72
C ARG A 250 44.45 13.98 42.05
N ILE A 251 43.31 13.29 42.16
CA ILE A 251 42.52 13.20 43.41
C ILE A 251 43.34 12.55 44.53
N LEU A 252 44.07 11.45 44.25
CA LEU A 252 45.05 10.82 45.16
C LEU A 252 46.21 11.75 45.57
N LYS A 253 46.45 12.84 44.83
CA LYS A 253 47.52 13.81 45.08
C LYS A 253 47.06 15.04 45.84
N GLU A 254 45.88 15.55 45.54
CA GLU A 254 45.40 16.86 45.99
C GLU A 254 44.28 16.76 47.03
N ASN A 255 43.42 15.73 46.95
CA ASN A 255 42.16 15.69 47.70
C ASN A 255 42.07 14.57 48.76
N THR A 256 42.77 13.44 48.60
CA THR A 256 42.66 12.30 49.53
C THR A 256 43.48 12.54 50.81
N PRO A 257 42.88 12.50 52.03
CA PRO A 257 43.61 12.73 53.27
C PRO A 257 44.75 11.73 53.52
N PRO A 258 45.89 12.14 54.12
CA PRO A 258 47.04 11.25 54.36
C PRO A 258 46.71 9.97 55.16
N SER A 259 45.79 10.04 56.12
CA SER A 259 45.31 8.88 56.88
C SER A 259 44.58 7.85 56.02
N VAL A 260 43.77 8.31 55.07
CA VAL A 260 43.04 7.46 54.10
C VAL A 260 44.00 6.87 53.06
N LEU A 261 44.99 7.65 52.61
CA LEU A 261 46.07 7.13 51.76
C LEU A 261 46.87 6.02 52.47
N LEU A 262 47.19 6.21 53.76
CA LEU A 262 47.90 5.20 54.56
C LEU A 262 47.10 3.91 54.73
N SER A 263 45.78 3.97 54.92
CA SER A 263 44.96 2.76 54.96
C SER A 263 44.94 2.05 53.61
N PHE A 264 44.80 2.76 52.49
CA PHE A 264 44.86 2.16 51.14
C PHE A 264 46.20 1.46 50.87
N TYR A 265 47.34 2.08 51.21
CA TYR A 265 48.65 1.42 51.04
C TYR A 265 48.79 0.20 51.96
N SER A 266 48.26 0.25 53.19
CA SER A 266 48.28 -0.88 54.12
C SER A 266 47.41 -2.05 53.65
N THR A 267 46.21 -1.79 53.12
CA THR A 267 45.29 -2.79 52.58
C THR A 267 45.83 -3.48 51.32
N LEU A 268 46.61 -2.78 50.49
CA LEU A 268 47.21 -3.34 49.28
C LEU A 268 48.69 -3.75 49.46
N HIS A 269 49.20 -3.75 50.68
CA HIS A 269 50.60 -4.07 51.02
C HIS A 269 51.66 -3.28 50.22
N ILE A 270 51.34 -2.04 49.83
CA ILE A 270 52.23 -1.14 49.10
C ILE A 270 53.20 -0.47 50.08
N ASP A 271 54.50 -0.51 49.78
CA ASP A 271 55.50 0.18 50.61
C ASP A 271 55.23 1.70 50.67
N ILE A 272 54.99 2.18 51.89
CA ILE A 272 54.74 3.58 52.20
C ILE A 272 55.97 4.45 51.87
N ARG A 273 57.18 3.88 51.80
CA ARG A 273 58.41 4.58 51.40
C ARG A 273 58.63 4.64 49.88
N SER A 274 57.89 3.85 49.08
CA SER A 274 57.99 3.86 47.62
C SER A 274 57.63 5.24 47.04
N LYS A 275 58.48 5.74 46.14
CA LYS A 275 58.23 6.96 45.36
C LYS A 275 57.03 6.81 44.41
N HIS A 276 56.75 5.58 43.97
CA HIS A 276 55.72 5.24 42.98
C HIS A 276 54.45 4.63 43.61
N LYS A 277 54.28 4.69 44.94
CA LYS A 277 53.15 4.07 45.65
C LYS A 277 51.76 4.46 45.12
N LYS A 278 51.61 5.65 44.51
CA LYS A 278 50.36 6.09 43.87
C LYS A 278 50.12 5.44 42.50
N ASP A 279 51.17 5.29 41.70
CA ASP A 279 51.11 4.56 40.43
C ASP A 279 50.88 3.06 40.67
N GLN A 280 51.55 2.50 41.68
CA GLN A 280 51.39 1.11 42.13
C GLN A 280 49.97 0.86 42.63
N LEU A 281 49.40 1.78 43.42
CA LEU A 281 48.00 1.77 43.84
C LEU A 281 47.05 1.71 42.63
N LEU A 282 47.20 2.60 41.65
CA LEU A 282 46.36 2.61 40.44
C LEU A 282 46.60 1.42 39.49
N GLN A 283 47.75 0.76 39.55
CA GLN A 283 48.04 -0.46 38.79
C GLN A 283 47.45 -1.73 39.44
N LEU A 284 47.28 -1.73 40.77
CA LEU A 284 46.70 -2.85 41.52
C LEU A 284 45.16 -2.81 41.59
N LEU A 285 44.53 -1.65 41.37
CA LEU A 285 43.07 -1.53 41.31
C LEU A 285 42.48 -2.39 40.17
N PHE A 286 41.69 -3.40 40.55
CA PHE A 286 41.09 -4.39 39.63
C PHE A 286 42.12 -5.22 38.82
N SER A 287 43.29 -5.50 39.39
CA SER A 287 44.12 -6.62 38.93
C SER A 287 43.39 -7.96 39.17
N SER A 288 43.83 -9.04 38.51
CA SER A 288 43.24 -10.39 38.66
C SER A 288 43.34 -10.95 40.08
N ASP A 289 44.34 -10.48 40.83
CA ASP A 289 44.78 -11.10 42.09
C ASP A 289 44.19 -10.36 43.30
N MET A 290 43.56 -9.20 43.06
CA MET A 290 42.92 -8.37 44.07
C MET A 290 41.41 -8.63 44.17
N ASP A 291 40.88 -8.60 45.40
CA ASP A 291 39.43 -8.60 45.61
C ASP A 291 38.80 -7.38 44.88
N PRO A 292 37.87 -7.60 43.93
CA PRO A 292 37.17 -6.52 43.24
C PRO A 292 36.33 -5.64 44.19
N VAL A 293 35.89 -6.15 45.34
CA VAL A 293 35.16 -5.39 46.36
C VAL A 293 36.09 -4.39 47.06
N VAL A 294 37.31 -4.81 47.42
CA VAL A 294 38.34 -3.93 47.96
C VAL A 294 38.74 -2.88 46.91
N SER A 295 38.97 -3.29 45.66
CA SER A 295 39.27 -2.38 44.55
C SER A 295 38.16 -1.35 44.33
N ALA A 296 36.89 -1.76 44.37
CA ALA A 296 35.73 -0.88 44.24
C ALA A 296 35.61 0.10 45.42
N THR A 297 35.83 -0.39 46.65
CA THR A 297 35.76 0.43 47.88
C THR A 297 36.86 1.49 47.90
N ILE A 298 38.10 1.13 47.53
CA ILE A 298 39.21 2.09 47.40
C ILE A 298 38.92 3.09 46.27
N THR A 299 38.44 2.63 45.10
CA THR A 299 38.12 3.52 43.98
C THR A 299 37.07 4.56 44.35
N LEU A 300 35.96 4.16 45.01
CA LEU A 300 34.98 5.13 45.49
C LEU A 300 35.47 5.96 46.69
N GLY A 301 36.37 5.45 47.53
CA GLY A 301 37.01 6.22 48.60
C GLY A 301 37.95 7.31 48.07
N ILE A 302 38.56 7.11 46.90
CA ILE A 302 39.31 8.13 46.16
C ILE A 302 38.33 9.16 45.58
N SER A 303 37.42 8.74 44.70
CA SER A 303 36.45 9.63 44.03
C SER A 303 35.49 10.35 44.99
N GLY A 304 35.27 9.79 46.18
CA GLY A 304 34.26 10.19 47.15
C GLY A 304 34.77 11.09 48.28
N SER A 305 35.90 11.77 48.13
CA SER A 305 36.40 12.75 49.11
C SER A 305 35.47 13.97 49.31
N SER A 306 34.39 14.08 48.53
CA SER A 306 33.18 14.82 48.90
C SER A 306 32.05 13.82 49.24
N PRO A 307 31.58 13.75 50.50
CA PRO A 307 30.61 12.73 50.93
C PRO A 307 29.24 12.83 50.24
N ALA A 308 28.91 14.00 49.68
CA ALA A 308 27.69 14.18 48.88
C ALA A 308 27.64 13.26 47.64
N HIS A 309 28.79 12.97 47.02
CA HIS A 309 28.82 12.20 45.77
C HIS A 309 28.64 10.69 45.97
N ILE A 310 28.99 10.12 47.13
CA ILE A 310 28.81 8.69 47.40
C ILE A 310 27.31 8.35 47.53
N LEU A 311 26.54 9.22 48.18
CA LEU A 311 25.09 9.09 48.33
C LEU A 311 24.38 9.21 46.98
N ASP A 312 24.77 10.18 46.14
CA ASP A 312 24.28 10.34 44.76
C ASP A 312 24.59 9.12 43.88
N VAL A 313 25.79 8.54 43.99
CA VAL A 313 26.14 7.31 43.28
C VAL A 313 25.25 6.13 43.69
N THR A 314 25.00 5.97 44.99
CA THR A 314 24.19 4.86 45.52
C THR A 314 22.71 5.03 45.16
N SER A 315 22.17 6.23 45.26
CA SER A 315 20.77 6.51 44.86
C SER A 315 20.57 6.42 43.35
N GLN A 316 21.53 6.85 42.52
CA GLN A 316 21.51 6.65 41.06
C GLN A 316 21.51 5.16 40.68
N ILE A 317 22.20 4.33 41.46
CA ILE A 317 22.22 2.88 41.31
C ILE A 317 20.88 2.25 41.71
N GLU A 318 20.32 2.64 42.87
CA GLU A 318 19.03 2.15 43.32
C GLU A 318 17.90 2.59 42.39
N LEU A 319 17.98 3.81 41.84
CA LEU A 319 17.10 4.29 40.78
C LEU A 319 17.18 3.40 39.52
N ARG A 320 18.38 3.02 39.07
CA ARG A 320 18.56 2.08 37.94
C ARG A 320 18.05 0.67 38.27
N ARG A 321 18.18 0.21 39.51
CA ARG A 321 17.65 -1.07 39.99
C ARG A 321 16.11 -1.05 40.01
N ALA A 322 15.52 0.01 40.55
CA ALA A 322 14.08 0.25 40.54
C ALA A 322 13.55 0.37 39.11
N GLU A 323 14.26 1.03 38.21
CA GLU A 323 13.87 1.18 36.80
C GLU A 323 13.94 -0.15 36.03
N ARG A 324 14.94 -1.00 36.29
CA ARG A 324 14.96 -2.39 35.78
C ARG A 324 13.78 -3.21 36.32
N ILE A 325 13.47 -3.11 37.62
CA ILE A 325 12.32 -3.79 38.24
C ILE A 325 11.00 -3.29 37.61
N ARG A 326 10.84 -1.97 37.46
CA ARG A 326 9.68 -1.32 36.80
C ARG A 326 9.53 -1.81 35.37
N THR A 327 10.63 -1.89 34.62
CA THR A 327 10.63 -2.38 33.22
C THR A 327 10.23 -3.86 33.15
N ASN A 328 10.79 -4.72 34.00
CA ASN A 328 10.45 -6.15 34.03
C ASN A 328 9.00 -6.40 34.46
N LEU A 329 8.48 -5.63 35.43
CA LEU A 329 7.06 -5.66 35.81
C LEU A 329 6.17 -5.17 34.66
N MET A 330 6.54 -4.07 33.99
CA MET A 330 5.81 -3.52 32.84
C MET A 330 5.75 -4.51 31.68
N LEU A 331 6.87 -5.16 31.33
CA LEU A 331 6.93 -6.22 30.31
C LEU A 331 6.06 -7.43 30.69
N THR A 332 6.04 -7.79 31.97
CA THR A 332 5.20 -8.88 32.49
C THR A 332 3.71 -8.53 32.39
N VAL A 333 3.31 -7.34 32.84
CA VAL A 333 1.93 -6.83 32.73
C VAL A 333 1.51 -6.69 31.26
N GLN A 334 2.38 -6.18 30.39
CA GLN A 334 2.12 -6.08 28.95
C GLN A 334 1.93 -7.47 28.31
N SER A 335 2.74 -8.45 28.69
CA SER A 335 2.59 -9.85 28.24
C SER A 335 1.26 -10.44 28.70
N SER A 336 0.89 -10.25 29.97
CA SER A 336 -0.41 -10.67 30.52
C SER A 336 -1.59 -9.99 29.81
N LEU A 337 -1.51 -8.68 29.54
CA LEU A 337 -2.53 -7.95 28.80
C LEU A 337 -2.63 -8.42 27.34
N GLN A 338 -1.51 -8.76 26.70
CA GLN A 338 -1.49 -9.34 25.36
C GLN A 338 -2.13 -10.74 25.34
N SER A 339 -1.88 -11.57 26.36
CA SER A 339 -2.53 -12.87 26.55
C SER A 339 -4.04 -12.71 26.80
N LEU A 340 -4.48 -11.77 27.63
CA LEU A 340 -5.89 -11.47 27.87
C LEU A 340 -6.59 -10.98 26.59
N ARG A 341 -5.94 -10.10 25.80
CA ARG A 341 -6.44 -9.66 24.48
C ARG A 341 -6.53 -10.82 23.49
N ALA A 342 -5.63 -11.80 23.55
CA ALA A 342 -5.72 -13.01 22.73
C ALA A 342 -6.89 -13.91 23.15
N LEU A 343 -7.10 -14.12 24.46
CA LEU A 343 -8.24 -14.86 24.99
C LEU A 343 -9.58 -14.18 24.64
N HIS A 344 -9.68 -12.86 24.75
CA HIS A 344 -10.87 -12.10 24.34
C HIS A 344 -11.18 -12.28 22.85
N ARG A 345 -10.16 -12.25 21.97
CA ARG A 345 -10.33 -12.53 20.53
C ARG A 345 -10.80 -13.96 20.25
N ILE A 346 -10.41 -14.94 21.07
CA ILE A 346 -10.91 -16.32 20.96
C ILE A 346 -12.37 -16.38 21.41
N ALA A 347 -12.72 -15.73 22.53
CA ALA A 347 -14.08 -15.68 23.05
C ALA A 347 -15.08 -15.05 22.06
N THR A 348 -14.76 -13.90 21.45
CA THR A 348 -15.66 -13.27 20.47
C THR A 348 -15.79 -14.06 19.16
N ILE A 349 -14.75 -14.79 18.74
CA ILE A 349 -14.84 -15.73 17.61
C ILE A 349 -15.75 -16.93 17.96
N GLN A 350 -15.69 -17.41 19.20
CA GLN A 350 -16.59 -18.46 19.69
C GLN A 350 -18.04 -17.97 19.73
N GLU A 351 -18.29 -16.77 20.26
CA GLU A 351 -19.62 -16.14 20.31
C GLU A 351 -20.23 -15.99 18.90
N LEU A 352 -19.48 -15.45 17.95
CA LEU A 352 -19.89 -15.34 16.53
C LEU A 352 -20.07 -16.71 15.85
N THR A 353 -19.52 -17.78 16.40
CA THR A 353 -19.73 -19.15 15.90
C THR A 353 -20.97 -19.76 16.52
N ASN A 354 -21.17 -19.62 17.82
CA ASN A 354 -22.41 -19.98 18.52
C ASN A 354 -23.63 -19.28 17.89
N LYS A 355 -23.52 -17.98 17.58
CA LYS A 355 -24.59 -17.21 16.92
C LYS A 355 -24.95 -17.74 15.53
N ARG A 356 -23.95 -18.18 14.74
CA ARG A 356 -24.19 -18.83 13.44
C ARG A 356 -24.80 -20.24 13.60
N HIS A 357 -24.43 -20.98 14.65
CA HIS A 357 -25.04 -22.27 14.95
C HIS A 357 -26.52 -22.11 15.35
N LEU A 358 -26.86 -21.10 16.16
CA LEU A 358 -28.25 -20.76 16.50
C LEU A 358 -29.05 -20.43 15.23
N GLN A 359 -28.55 -19.52 14.37
CA GLN A 359 -29.20 -19.19 13.09
C GLN A 359 -29.41 -20.42 12.17
N TYR A 360 -28.53 -21.42 12.24
CA TYR A 360 -28.68 -22.67 11.50
C TYR A 360 -29.71 -23.62 12.14
N ILE A 361 -29.79 -23.66 13.48
CA ILE A 361 -30.84 -24.40 14.22
C ILE A 361 -32.22 -23.79 13.94
N ASP A 362 -32.32 -22.46 13.88
CA ASP A 362 -33.57 -21.77 13.55
C ASP A 362 -33.98 -22.06 12.08
N HIS A 363 -33.05 -22.01 11.12
CA HIS A 363 -33.31 -22.42 9.73
C HIS A 363 -33.81 -23.88 9.61
N LEU A 364 -33.20 -24.81 10.34
CA LEU A 364 -33.64 -26.22 10.38
C LEU A 364 -35.03 -26.38 11.03
N ARG A 365 -35.38 -25.52 11.99
CA ARG A 365 -36.73 -25.48 12.59
C ARG A 365 -37.76 -24.96 11.58
N ASP A 366 -37.43 -23.93 10.82
CA ASP A 366 -38.29 -23.40 9.75
C ASP A 366 -38.51 -24.43 8.63
N GLU A 367 -37.46 -25.13 8.20
CA GLU A 367 -37.56 -26.22 7.21
C GLU A 367 -38.39 -27.41 7.73
N LEU A 368 -38.25 -27.77 9.01
CA LEU A 368 -39.07 -28.81 9.64
C LEU A 368 -40.55 -28.38 9.76
N GLY A 369 -40.82 -27.11 10.06
CA GLY A 369 -42.17 -26.56 10.08
C GLY A 369 -42.84 -26.65 8.71
N LEU A 370 -42.14 -26.24 7.65
CA LEU A 370 -42.63 -26.36 6.26
C LEU A 370 -42.85 -27.82 5.84
N ALA A 371 -42.00 -28.76 6.31
CA ALA A 371 -42.21 -30.18 6.05
C ALA A 371 -43.49 -30.69 6.73
N GLN A 372 -43.75 -30.29 7.99
CA GLN A 372 -44.96 -30.65 8.74
C GLN A 372 -46.23 -29.98 8.20
N GLU A 373 -46.13 -28.82 7.53
CA GLU A 373 -47.25 -28.22 6.79
C GLU A 373 -47.57 -29.03 5.53
N VAL A 374 -46.56 -29.42 4.75
CA VAL A 374 -46.74 -30.27 3.56
C VAL A 374 -47.26 -31.67 3.91
N GLU A 375 -46.83 -32.24 5.04
CA GLU A 375 -47.33 -33.53 5.54
C GLU A 375 -48.84 -33.46 5.84
N LYS A 376 -49.31 -32.40 6.51
CA LYS A 376 -50.74 -32.16 6.79
C LYS A 376 -51.56 -31.88 5.53
N ASP A 377 -51.02 -31.11 4.59
CA ASP A 377 -51.68 -30.88 3.29
C ASP A 377 -51.89 -32.21 2.55
N LEU A 378 -50.92 -33.13 2.59
CA LEU A 378 -51.00 -34.46 1.99
C LEU A 378 -51.94 -35.41 2.75
N GLU A 379 -51.97 -35.38 4.09
CA GLU A 379 -52.96 -36.11 4.90
C GLU A 379 -54.39 -35.66 4.55
N LEU A 380 -54.60 -34.36 4.35
CA LEU A 380 -55.90 -33.77 4.03
C LEU A 380 -56.32 -34.06 2.57
N GLU A 381 -55.39 -34.06 1.61
CA GLU A 381 -55.63 -34.51 0.23
C GLU A 381 -55.97 -36.01 0.19
N HIS A 382 -55.26 -36.84 0.97
CA HIS A 382 -55.59 -38.27 1.13
C HIS A 382 -56.98 -38.49 1.76
N ALA A 383 -57.38 -37.70 2.76
CA ALA A 383 -58.70 -37.80 3.38
C ALA A 383 -59.83 -37.42 2.39
N GLN A 384 -59.63 -36.39 1.56
CA GLN A 384 -60.57 -36.01 0.50
C GLN A 384 -60.71 -37.09 -0.57
N LEU A 385 -59.60 -37.69 -1.01
CA LEU A 385 -59.61 -38.82 -1.95
C LEU A 385 -60.30 -40.06 -1.36
N TYR A 386 -60.15 -40.30 -0.05
CA TYR A 386 -60.83 -41.41 0.62
C TYR A 386 -62.36 -41.21 0.64
N HIS A 387 -62.83 -39.99 0.95
CA HIS A 387 -64.26 -39.67 0.89
C HIS A 387 -64.83 -39.77 -0.53
N HIS A 388 -64.15 -39.25 -1.56
CA HIS A 388 -64.61 -39.43 -2.94
C HIS A 388 -64.67 -40.92 -3.37
N HIS A 389 -63.86 -41.79 -2.78
CA HIS A 389 -63.93 -43.24 -3.02
C HIS A 389 -64.99 -43.98 -2.17
N THR A 390 -65.49 -43.41 -1.07
CA THR A 390 -66.68 -43.94 -0.37
C THR A 390 -67.95 -43.53 -1.12
N ASP A 391 -68.07 -42.26 -1.49
CA ASP A 391 -69.26 -41.73 -2.17
C ASP A 391 -69.48 -42.41 -3.55
N ALA A 392 -68.37 -42.75 -4.23
CA ALA A 392 -68.39 -43.49 -5.49
C ALA A 392 -68.69 -44.99 -5.34
N ARG A 393 -68.69 -45.55 -4.11
CA ARG A 393 -69.15 -46.92 -3.83
C ARG A 393 -70.62 -46.95 -3.45
N ASP A 394 -71.06 -46.03 -2.60
CA ASP A 394 -72.47 -45.94 -2.19
C ASP A 394 -73.42 -45.64 -3.37
N SER A 395 -72.89 -45.14 -4.50
CA SER A 395 -73.61 -44.97 -5.77
C SER A 395 -73.58 -46.21 -6.70
N ILE A 396 -72.96 -47.33 -6.30
CA ILE A 396 -72.89 -48.59 -7.05
C ILE A 396 -73.26 -49.79 -6.14
N ASP A 397 -74.27 -49.59 -5.29
CA ASP A 397 -74.97 -50.65 -4.55
C ASP A 397 -76.51 -50.50 -4.71
N HIS A 398 -76.93 -50.46 -5.97
CA HIS A 398 -78.24 -50.97 -6.40
C HIS A 398 -77.99 -51.97 -7.53
N ASP A 399 -78.69 -53.11 -7.46
CA ASP A 399 -78.61 -54.25 -8.38
C ASP A 399 -77.22 -54.91 -8.55
N HIS A 400 -76.85 -55.75 -7.57
CA HIS A 400 -76.85 -57.20 -7.84
C HIS A 400 -76.85 -58.08 -6.58
N ASP A 401 -77.96 -58.77 -6.35
CA ASP A 401 -78.06 -59.91 -5.42
C ASP A 401 -77.44 -61.17 -6.06
N VAL A 402 -76.20 -61.50 -5.68
CA VAL A 402 -75.57 -62.80 -5.96
C VAL A 402 -74.75 -63.25 -4.75
N SER A 403 -75.26 -64.25 -4.03
CA SER A 403 -74.55 -64.93 -2.96
C SER A 403 -73.46 -65.87 -3.50
N PHE A 404 -72.24 -65.80 -2.95
CA PHE A 404 -71.30 -66.93 -2.93
C PHE A 404 -70.32 -66.86 -1.75
N GLU A 405 -69.79 -68.02 -1.35
CA GLU A 405 -69.17 -68.21 -0.03
C GLU A 405 -67.68 -67.84 0.11
N HIS A 406 -67.29 -67.71 1.37
CA HIS A 406 -65.94 -67.71 1.95
C HIS A 406 -64.77 -68.24 1.10
N SER A 407 -63.67 -67.48 1.12
CA SER A 407 -62.33 -68.05 1.38
C SER A 407 -61.37 -66.98 1.94
N SER A 408 -60.89 -67.20 3.17
CA SER A 408 -60.02 -66.27 3.90
C SER A 408 -58.54 -66.59 3.69
N LEU A 409 -57.76 -65.66 3.13
CA LEU A 409 -56.28 -65.72 3.15
C LEU A 409 -55.68 -64.39 3.61
N SER A 410 -54.88 -64.47 4.67
CA SER A 410 -54.15 -63.36 5.28
C SER A 410 -52.83 -63.11 4.54
N SER A 411 -52.66 -61.89 4.03
CA SER A 411 -51.42 -61.45 3.39
C SER A 411 -50.92 -60.15 4.03
N ARG A 412 -49.84 -60.27 4.84
CA ARG A 412 -49.11 -59.11 5.38
C ARG A 412 -48.55 -58.24 4.24
N PRO A 413 -48.50 -56.91 4.38
CA PRO A 413 -47.62 -56.09 3.55
C PRO A 413 -46.16 -56.46 3.85
N VAL A 414 -45.45 -56.98 2.85
CA VAL A 414 -44.01 -57.24 2.93
C VAL A 414 -43.27 -55.92 2.75
N ALA A 415 -42.49 -55.52 3.75
CA ALA A 415 -41.61 -54.36 3.63
C ALA A 415 -40.47 -54.67 2.65
N LEU A 416 -40.49 -54.06 1.46
CA LEU A 416 -39.36 -54.08 0.54
C LEU A 416 -38.29 -53.07 1.00
N PRO A 417 -37.01 -53.46 1.02
CA PRO A 417 -35.94 -52.63 1.57
C PRO A 417 -35.53 -51.49 0.63
N PHE A 418 -35.07 -50.38 1.22
CA PHE A 418 -34.38 -49.32 0.46
C PHE A 418 -33.12 -49.88 -0.23
N PRO A 419 -32.83 -49.49 -1.48
CA PRO A 419 -31.58 -49.87 -2.13
C PRO A 419 -30.39 -49.18 -1.44
N PRO A 420 -29.26 -49.88 -1.22
CA PRO A 420 -28.07 -49.27 -0.65
C PRO A 420 -27.45 -48.25 -1.63
N PRO A 421 -26.79 -47.18 -1.14
CA PRO A 421 -26.17 -46.18 -1.99
C PRO A 421 -24.99 -46.78 -2.79
N SER A 422 -24.94 -46.48 -4.09
CA SER A 422 -23.88 -46.93 -5.00
C SER A 422 -22.49 -46.46 -4.55
N PRO A 423 -21.44 -47.28 -4.69
CA PRO A 423 -20.09 -46.94 -4.25
C PRO A 423 -19.46 -45.82 -5.10
N LEU A 424 -18.61 -45.03 -4.45
CA LEU A 424 -17.79 -44.00 -5.12
C LEU A 424 -16.72 -44.65 -6.03
N PRO A 425 -16.38 -44.04 -7.19
CA PRO A 425 -15.36 -44.57 -8.08
C PRO A 425 -13.95 -44.48 -7.44
N PRO A 426 -13.05 -45.44 -7.72
CA PRO A 426 -11.72 -45.48 -7.12
C PRO A 426 -10.79 -44.39 -7.69
N LEU A 427 -9.93 -43.85 -6.82
CA LEU A 427 -8.82 -42.98 -7.22
C LEU A 427 -7.74 -43.79 -7.94
N SER A 428 -7.61 -43.61 -9.25
CA SER A 428 -6.54 -44.21 -10.05
C SER A 428 -5.22 -43.45 -9.84
N SER A 429 -4.32 -44.00 -9.01
CA SER A 429 -2.93 -43.57 -8.93
C SER A 429 -2.16 -44.04 -10.17
N HIS A 430 -1.54 -43.12 -10.90
CA HIS A 430 -0.56 -43.45 -11.94
C HIS A 430 0.66 -42.52 -11.82
N ASP A 431 1.73 -43.05 -11.26
CA ASP A 431 3.08 -42.55 -11.53
C ASP A 431 3.47 -42.87 -12.99
N GLY A 432 4.22 -41.97 -13.62
CA GLY A 432 4.60 -42.10 -15.04
C GLY A 432 5.58 -41.02 -15.48
N LEU A 433 6.87 -41.31 -15.38
CA LEU A 433 7.93 -40.53 -16.02
C LEU A 433 7.87 -40.70 -17.55
N PRO A 434 8.28 -39.68 -18.33
CA PRO A 434 8.91 -39.90 -19.62
C PRO A 434 10.38 -39.46 -19.62
N VAL A 435 11.26 -40.36 -20.09
CA VAL A 435 12.64 -40.04 -20.48
C VAL A 435 12.62 -39.44 -21.90
N ALA A 436 13.61 -38.60 -22.22
CA ALA A 436 13.69 -37.91 -23.50
C ALA A 436 13.94 -38.85 -24.70
N SER A 437 13.40 -38.48 -25.86
CA SER A 437 13.95 -38.83 -27.16
C SER A 437 13.65 -37.74 -28.20
N SER A 438 14.54 -37.60 -29.16
CA SER A 438 14.51 -36.58 -30.23
C SER A 438 13.72 -37.04 -31.45
N SER A 439 13.08 -36.10 -32.18
CA SER A 439 13.14 -36.06 -33.65
C SER A 439 12.55 -34.78 -34.26
N SER A 440 13.18 -34.35 -35.35
CA SER A 440 12.82 -33.22 -36.23
C SER A 440 11.61 -33.48 -37.14
N SER A 441 10.87 -32.43 -37.56
CA SER A 441 10.67 -32.14 -38.99
C SER A 441 9.91 -30.83 -39.30
N SER A 442 10.35 -30.18 -40.38
CA SER A 442 9.69 -29.21 -41.28
C SER A 442 8.51 -28.33 -40.81
N LEU A 443 8.73 -27.00 -40.88
CA LEU A 443 7.68 -26.04 -41.27
C LEU A 443 7.15 -26.33 -42.69
N ALA A 444 5.87 -26.07 -42.93
CA ALA A 444 5.32 -25.95 -44.28
C ALA A 444 4.21 -24.89 -44.33
N HIS A 445 4.38 -23.85 -45.14
CA HIS A 445 3.31 -22.89 -45.46
C HIS A 445 2.30 -23.52 -46.44
N LYS A 446 1.00 -23.32 -46.22
CA LYS A 446 0.01 -23.37 -47.31
C LYS A 446 -1.30 -22.63 -47.02
N THR A 447 -1.56 -21.62 -47.84
CA THR A 447 -2.85 -20.97 -48.14
C THR A 447 -2.75 -20.37 -49.55
N PRO A 448 -3.84 -20.01 -50.24
CA PRO A 448 -5.25 -20.35 -50.01
C PRO A 448 -5.85 -21.19 -51.18
N GLN A 449 -7.12 -21.59 -51.08
CA GLN A 449 -7.96 -21.90 -52.26
C GLN A 449 -9.43 -21.54 -52.00
N GLN A 450 -10.23 -21.47 -53.07
CA GLN A 450 -11.61 -20.93 -53.11
C GLN A 450 -12.65 -22.06 -53.29
N GLY A 451 -13.93 -21.75 -53.05
CA GLY A 451 -15.10 -22.63 -53.34
C GLY A 451 -15.46 -23.55 -52.18
N ASP A 452 -16.71 -23.76 -51.78
CA ASP A 452 -17.94 -23.79 -52.60
C ASP A 452 -19.20 -23.31 -51.84
N MET A 453 -20.32 -23.16 -52.56
CA MET A 453 -21.65 -22.97 -51.99
C MET A 453 -22.39 -24.30 -51.86
N LEU A 454 -23.10 -24.52 -50.75
CA LEU A 454 -24.04 -25.63 -50.58
C LEU A 454 -25.41 -25.15 -50.10
N SER A 455 -26.44 -25.91 -50.44
CA SER A 455 -27.86 -25.53 -50.39
C SER A 455 -28.58 -26.02 -49.12
N LEU A 456 -29.71 -25.37 -48.82
CA LEU A 456 -30.61 -25.72 -47.72
C LEU A 456 -31.66 -26.77 -48.18
N PRO A 457 -31.98 -27.79 -47.37
CA PRO A 457 -33.09 -28.70 -47.62
C PRO A 457 -34.43 -28.10 -47.15
N SER A 458 -35.53 -28.54 -47.77
CA SER A 458 -36.90 -28.20 -47.36
C SER A 458 -37.55 -29.38 -46.61
N PHE A 459 -38.31 -29.09 -45.55
CA PHE A 459 -39.13 -30.06 -44.82
C PHE A 459 -40.41 -29.37 -44.32
N ALA A 460 -41.54 -30.09 -44.39
CA ALA A 460 -42.85 -29.64 -43.90
C ALA A 460 -43.54 -30.77 -43.10
N PRO A 461 -44.10 -30.52 -41.90
CA PRO A 461 -44.82 -31.50 -41.10
C PRO A 461 -46.35 -31.25 -41.06
N HIS A 462 -47.13 -32.33 -40.87
CA HIS A 462 -48.55 -32.28 -40.52
C HIS A 462 -48.74 -32.36 -38.98
N LEU A 463 -49.94 -31.98 -38.49
CA LEU A 463 -50.29 -31.92 -37.05
C LEU A 463 -51.65 -32.61 -36.75
N PRO A 464 -51.81 -33.26 -35.58
CA PRO A 464 -53.10 -33.69 -35.03
C PRO A 464 -53.62 -32.75 -33.91
N LEU A 465 -54.89 -32.97 -33.52
CA LEU A 465 -55.67 -32.25 -32.50
C LEU A 465 -55.35 -32.74 -31.06
N SER A 466 -55.76 -32.14 -29.94
CA SER A 466 -56.01 -30.71 -29.58
C SER A 466 -56.39 -30.55 -28.08
N SER A 467 -56.79 -31.61 -27.36
CA SER A 467 -57.41 -31.54 -26.02
C SER A 467 -56.41 -31.63 -24.85
N ASP A 468 -55.62 -32.69 -24.78
CA ASP A 468 -54.77 -32.99 -23.60
C ASP A 468 -53.66 -31.96 -23.35
N VAL A 469 -53.34 -31.18 -24.39
CA VAL A 469 -52.35 -30.10 -24.37
C VAL A 469 -52.69 -29.05 -23.32
N ASP A 470 -53.96 -28.68 -23.16
CA ASP A 470 -54.37 -27.60 -22.26
C ASP A 470 -54.23 -27.99 -20.77
N GLN A 471 -54.58 -29.22 -20.41
CA GLN A 471 -54.47 -29.68 -19.01
C GLN A 471 -52.99 -29.80 -18.57
N TYR A 472 -52.12 -30.22 -19.49
CA TYR A 472 -50.67 -30.18 -19.29
C TYR A 472 -50.12 -28.75 -19.16
N ILE A 473 -50.55 -27.83 -20.06
CA ILE A 473 -50.16 -26.41 -20.03
C ILE A 473 -50.58 -25.73 -18.72
N VAL A 474 -51.81 -25.94 -18.24
CA VAL A 474 -52.31 -25.39 -16.96
C VAL A 474 -51.45 -25.88 -15.78
N THR A 475 -51.09 -27.16 -15.78
CA THR A 475 -50.27 -27.77 -14.72
C THR A 475 -48.84 -27.19 -14.71
N GLN A 476 -48.21 -27.08 -15.89
CA GLN A 476 -46.90 -26.45 -16.04
C GLN A 476 -46.93 -24.95 -15.68
N LEU A 477 -48.01 -24.23 -15.98
CA LEU A 477 -48.20 -22.82 -15.57
C LEU A 477 -48.32 -22.65 -14.05
N ARG A 478 -48.96 -23.58 -13.34
CA ARG A 478 -49.00 -23.58 -11.86
C ARG A 478 -47.60 -23.79 -11.27
N LEU A 479 -46.82 -24.74 -11.81
CA LEU A 479 -45.41 -24.97 -11.42
C LEU A 479 -44.50 -23.77 -11.72
N GLN A 480 -44.62 -23.15 -12.91
CA GLN A 480 -43.93 -21.92 -13.28
C GLN A 480 -44.22 -20.77 -12.30
N LYS A 481 -45.49 -20.56 -11.92
CA LYS A 481 -45.89 -19.54 -10.95
C LYS A 481 -45.30 -19.81 -9.55
N ARG A 482 -45.34 -21.06 -9.06
CA ARG A 482 -44.69 -21.44 -7.77
C ARG A 482 -43.18 -21.18 -7.81
N ARG A 483 -42.47 -21.59 -8.87
CA ARG A 483 -41.02 -21.32 -9.05
C ARG A 483 -40.68 -19.83 -9.12
N LYS A 484 -41.48 -19.02 -9.83
CA LYS A 484 -41.28 -17.55 -9.88
C LYS A 484 -41.48 -16.87 -8.53
N LYS A 485 -42.47 -17.29 -7.72
CA LYS A 485 -42.70 -16.75 -6.36
C LYS A 485 -41.50 -17.03 -5.45
N TYR A 486 -40.97 -18.25 -5.49
CA TYR A 486 -39.77 -18.64 -4.73
C TYR A 486 -38.51 -17.85 -5.14
N LEU A 487 -38.25 -17.73 -6.45
CA LEU A 487 -37.12 -16.94 -6.96
C LEU A 487 -37.23 -15.45 -6.61
N SER A 488 -38.43 -14.85 -6.71
CA SER A 488 -38.65 -13.44 -6.37
C SER A 488 -38.34 -13.14 -4.90
N SER A 489 -38.66 -14.08 -3.99
CA SER A 489 -38.31 -13.96 -2.57
C SER A 489 -36.79 -13.91 -2.35
N ARG A 490 -36.03 -14.74 -3.08
CA ARG A 490 -34.55 -14.78 -3.02
C ARG A 490 -33.83 -13.58 -3.66
N PHE A 491 -34.46 -12.85 -4.59
CA PHE A 491 -33.83 -11.69 -5.23
C PHE A 491 -34.02 -10.38 -4.46
N ALA A 492 -35.08 -10.25 -3.66
CA ALA A 492 -35.35 -9.03 -2.87
C ALA A 492 -34.21 -8.68 -1.89
N THR A 493 -33.57 -9.69 -1.29
CA THR A 493 -32.47 -9.52 -0.34
C THR A 493 -31.18 -9.02 -0.97
N LYS A 494 -30.96 -9.26 -2.28
CA LYS A 494 -29.69 -8.90 -2.96
C LYS A 494 -29.46 -7.39 -3.04
N LYS A 495 -30.54 -6.60 -3.16
CA LYS A 495 -30.50 -5.13 -3.29
C LYS A 495 -29.92 -4.41 -2.06
N SER A 496 -29.76 -5.13 -0.94
CA SER A 496 -29.08 -4.65 0.27
C SER A 496 -27.55 -4.54 0.10
N LEU A 497 -26.94 -5.40 -0.74
CA LEU A 497 -25.48 -5.48 -0.87
C LEU A 497 -24.88 -4.33 -1.69
N ASP A 498 -25.57 -3.88 -2.74
CA ASP A 498 -25.03 -2.86 -3.65
C ASP A 498 -24.77 -1.52 -2.93
N ASN A 499 -25.62 -1.18 -1.94
CA ASN A 499 -25.43 -0.01 -1.06
C ASN A 499 -24.18 -0.11 -0.18
N VAL A 500 -23.72 -1.31 0.18
CA VAL A 500 -22.52 -1.51 1.01
C VAL A 500 -21.24 -1.27 0.22
N PHE A 501 -21.21 -1.67 -1.06
CA PHE A 501 -20.04 -1.50 -1.92
C PHE A 501 -19.89 -0.08 -2.49
N GLY A 502 -20.99 0.66 -2.67
CA GLY A 502 -20.95 2.05 -3.15
C GLY A 502 -20.08 2.98 -2.29
N GLY A 503 -20.11 2.82 -0.97
CA GLY A 503 -19.32 3.64 -0.04
C GLY A 503 -17.81 3.44 -0.13
N TRP A 504 -17.33 2.26 -0.56
CA TRP A 504 -15.89 1.97 -0.63
C TRP A 504 -15.19 2.71 -1.78
N TYR A 505 -15.88 2.96 -2.90
CA TYR A 505 -15.29 3.69 -4.04
C TYR A 505 -15.03 5.17 -3.75
N ALA A 506 -15.83 5.81 -2.89
CA ALA A 506 -15.66 7.21 -2.52
C ALA A 506 -14.43 7.46 -1.62
N ALA A 507 -14.00 6.45 -0.84
CA ALA A 507 -12.84 6.56 0.04
C ALA A 507 -11.49 6.50 -0.70
N PHE A 508 -11.44 5.89 -1.89
CA PHE A 508 -10.19 5.60 -2.60
C PHE A 508 -9.69 6.72 -3.53
N THR A 509 -10.48 7.78 -3.74
CA THR A 509 -10.18 8.87 -4.70
C THR A 509 -9.56 10.12 -4.07
N TYR A 510 -9.42 10.18 -2.73
CA TYR A 510 -8.99 11.39 -2.01
C TYR A 510 -7.53 11.41 -1.52
N THR A 511 -6.77 10.33 -1.70
CA THR A 511 -5.34 10.24 -1.33
C THR A 511 -4.42 10.94 -2.32
N ARG A 512 -4.45 12.28 -2.30
CA ARG A 512 -3.59 13.16 -3.10
C ARG A 512 -2.12 13.01 -2.69
N ILE A 513 -1.29 12.43 -3.57
CA ILE A 513 0.15 12.25 -3.34
C ILE A 513 0.84 13.63 -3.29
N PRO A 514 1.66 13.94 -2.26
CA PRO A 514 2.45 15.16 -2.22
C PRO A 514 3.63 15.10 -3.20
N SER A 515 3.88 16.19 -3.93
CA SER A 515 4.98 16.26 -4.90
C SER A 515 6.34 16.36 -4.20
N ILE A 516 7.31 15.55 -4.64
CA ILE A 516 8.69 15.60 -4.13
C ILE A 516 9.44 16.71 -4.89
N GLN A 517 9.79 17.79 -4.20
CA GLN A 517 10.68 18.81 -4.75
C GLN A 517 12.14 18.29 -4.74
N THR A 518 12.73 18.16 -5.92
CA THR A 518 14.16 17.87 -6.09
C THR A 518 15.00 19.11 -5.78
N ASN A 519 15.57 19.17 -4.58
CA ASN A 519 16.31 20.33 -4.09
C ASN A 519 17.77 20.32 -4.58
N THR A 520 18.05 21.02 -5.68
CA THR A 520 19.38 21.04 -6.31
C THR A 520 20.33 22.07 -5.69
N GLY A 521 21.25 21.56 -4.85
CA GLY A 521 22.59 22.07 -4.53
C GLY A 521 22.88 23.58 -4.54
N ASN A 522 23.28 24.12 -3.39
CA ASN A 522 24.04 25.39 -3.34
C ASN A 522 25.04 25.41 -2.17
N THR A 523 26.20 24.77 -2.35
CA THR A 523 27.29 24.73 -1.36
C THR A 523 28.16 25.99 -1.40
N LYS A 524 28.06 26.84 -0.39
CA LYS A 524 28.97 27.98 -0.20
C LYS A 524 30.35 27.50 0.27
N ALA A 525 31.40 27.84 -0.50
CA ALA A 525 32.78 27.79 -0.04
C ALA A 525 33.20 29.13 0.61
N ALA A 526 34.24 29.11 1.44
CA ALA A 526 34.76 30.30 2.11
C ALA A 526 35.81 31.03 1.25
N PRO A 527 35.94 32.37 1.36
CA PRO A 527 36.96 33.13 0.65
C PRO A 527 38.31 33.15 1.38
N LEU A 528 39.39 32.92 0.63
CA LEU A 528 40.74 33.42 0.95
C LEU A 528 41.04 34.58 0.00
N GLY A 529 41.67 35.64 0.52
CA GLY A 529 41.75 36.93 -0.17
C GLY A 529 43.12 37.26 -0.79
N ASN A 530 43.08 38.11 -1.81
CA ASN A 530 44.12 38.96 -2.40
C ASN A 530 43.47 39.60 -3.66
N LYS A 531 43.81 40.78 -4.20
CA LYS A 531 44.55 42.01 -3.83
C LYS A 531 44.73 42.74 -5.19
N HIS A 532 44.71 44.09 -5.25
CA HIS A 532 44.77 44.89 -6.51
C HIS A 532 43.54 44.72 -7.44
N GLU A 533 43.12 45.67 -8.29
CA GLU A 533 43.35 47.13 -8.45
C GLU A 533 42.04 47.70 -9.08
N ASN A 534 41.42 48.77 -8.58
CA ASN A 534 41.73 50.21 -8.72
C ASN A 534 41.44 50.79 -10.13
N LYS A 535 40.79 51.98 -10.17
CA LYS A 535 40.14 52.64 -11.33
C LYS A 535 38.83 51.96 -11.81
N GLU A 536 37.88 52.63 -12.47
CA GLU A 536 37.88 54.01 -13.02
C GLU A 536 36.55 54.78 -12.75
N HIS A 537 36.31 55.90 -13.44
CA HIS A 537 35.43 57.00 -13.02
C HIS A 537 34.17 57.18 -13.92
N ASN A 538 33.18 57.95 -13.41
CA ASN A 538 32.15 58.72 -14.16
C ASN A 538 31.02 57.93 -14.89
N ALA A 539 29.83 58.49 -15.20
CA ALA A 539 29.08 59.68 -14.72
C ALA A 539 27.60 59.61 -15.24
N LEU A 540 26.82 60.71 -15.07
CA LEU A 540 25.42 60.94 -15.52
C LEU A 540 24.36 60.18 -14.67
N LYS A 541 23.43 60.78 -13.89
CA LYS A 541 22.91 62.17 -13.66
C LYS A 541 21.68 62.57 -14.51
N ASN A 542 20.60 62.94 -13.80
CA ASN A 542 19.34 63.58 -14.25
C ASN A 542 18.41 62.71 -15.16
N GLU A 543 17.08 62.95 -15.26
CA GLU A 543 16.26 64.10 -14.82
C GLU A 543 14.82 63.75 -14.35
N GLN A 544 14.10 64.80 -13.92
CA GLN A 544 12.76 64.96 -13.31
C GLN A 544 11.56 64.33 -14.09
N ALA A 545 10.47 63.88 -13.44
CA ALA A 545 9.22 64.61 -13.01
C ALA A 545 8.27 65.00 -14.18
N ASP A 546 6.96 65.27 -14.03
CA ASP A 546 6.10 65.54 -12.84
C ASP A 546 4.60 65.22 -13.18
N GLU A 547 3.64 65.70 -12.36
CA GLU A 547 2.16 65.80 -12.58
C GLU A 547 1.23 64.57 -12.35
N LYS A 548 -0.07 64.70 -11.98
CA LYS A 548 -0.77 65.63 -11.02
C LYS A 548 -2.26 65.23 -10.79
N GLY A 549 -2.85 65.65 -9.66
CA GLY A 549 -4.30 65.66 -9.36
C GLY A 549 -4.86 64.36 -8.78
N ASP A 550 -5.54 64.27 -7.61
CA ASP A 550 -6.52 65.10 -6.86
C ASP A 550 -8.00 64.98 -7.29
N GLU A 551 -8.81 64.31 -6.46
CA GLU A 551 -10.07 64.90 -5.96
C GLU A 551 -10.50 64.28 -4.60
N LYS A 552 -11.41 64.95 -3.88
CA LYS A 552 -11.96 64.60 -2.54
C LYS A 552 -13.47 64.32 -2.66
N THR A 553 -14.27 63.86 -1.69
CA THR A 553 -14.11 63.67 -0.21
C THR A 553 -14.85 62.35 0.20
N HIS A 554 -15.54 62.07 1.33
CA HIS A 554 -15.97 62.79 2.55
C HIS A 554 -16.16 61.81 3.75
N GLU A 555 -16.95 62.22 4.75
CA GLU A 555 -17.29 61.59 6.05
C GLU A 555 -18.72 62.10 6.45
N PRO A 556 -19.37 61.81 7.62
CA PRO A 556 -18.88 61.48 8.98
C PRO A 556 -19.71 60.35 9.71
N PRO A 557 -19.70 60.18 11.07
CA PRO A 557 -19.98 58.89 11.76
C PRO A 557 -21.11 58.87 12.83
N ASN A 558 -21.25 57.74 13.55
CA ASN A 558 -21.79 57.54 14.93
C ASN A 558 -21.66 56.05 15.35
N GLU A 559 -21.77 55.56 16.61
CA GLU A 559 -21.40 56.04 17.96
C GLU A 559 -21.30 54.84 18.95
N LYS A 560 -20.86 55.09 20.19
CA LYS A 560 -20.56 54.18 21.36
C LYS A 560 -21.84 53.60 22.05
N PRO A 561 -21.84 52.90 23.24
CA PRO A 561 -20.76 52.50 24.19
C PRO A 561 -20.86 51.09 24.87
N THR A 562 -19.96 50.83 25.85
CA THR A 562 -20.09 49.97 27.09
C THR A 562 -20.15 48.42 26.92
N GLU A 563 -19.70 47.58 27.87
CA GLU A 563 -19.22 47.79 29.27
C GLU A 563 -18.16 46.74 29.70
N GLN A 564 -17.48 46.95 30.84
CA GLN A 564 -16.74 45.92 31.59
C GLN A 564 -17.52 45.53 32.86
N PRO A 565 -17.19 44.41 33.55
CA PRO A 565 -16.50 44.64 34.82
C PRO A 565 -15.38 43.64 35.14
N THR A 566 -14.50 44.07 36.07
CA THR A 566 -13.55 43.23 36.79
C THR A 566 -14.22 42.49 37.96
N GLY A 567 -13.65 41.36 38.39
CA GLY A 567 -14.07 40.67 39.61
C GLY A 567 -12.99 39.72 40.12
N GLN A 568 -12.48 39.98 41.33
CA GLN A 568 -11.56 39.09 42.05
C GLN A 568 -12.32 38.34 43.15
N SER A 569 -11.98 37.07 43.39
CA SER A 569 -12.04 36.49 44.74
C SER A 569 -11.12 35.28 44.83
N ASN A 570 -10.14 35.34 45.73
CA ASN A 570 -9.60 34.14 46.36
C ASN A 570 -10.55 33.78 47.50
N GLU A 571 -10.81 32.49 47.74
CA GLU A 571 -10.82 32.00 49.10
C GLU A 571 -10.55 30.49 49.16
N GLN A 572 -9.91 30.07 50.26
CA GLN A 572 -9.65 28.67 50.57
C GLN A 572 -10.73 28.18 51.54
N LEU A 573 -11.12 26.91 51.49
CA LEU A 573 -11.61 26.24 52.69
C LEU A 573 -11.35 24.72 52.63
N ASN A 574 -10.93 24.17 53.78
CA ASN A 574 -10.72 22.74 53.96
C ASN A 574 -12.05 22.03 54.28
N GLY A 575 -12.21 20.80 53.83
CA GLY A 575 -13.35 19.93 54.20
C GLY A 575 -13.05 18.46 53.92
N GLN A 576 -12.67 17.71 54.95
CA GLN A 576 -12.50 16.25 54.89
C GLN A 576 -13.80 15.50 55.30
N PRO A 577 -13.90 14.16 55.10
CA PRO A 577 -15.17 13.55 54.71
C PRO A 577 -15.96 12.84 55.83
N THR A 578 -17.27 12.78 55.60
CA THR A 578 -18.30 11.92 56.22
C THR A 578 -19.45 11.78 55.20
N GLU A 579 -20.22 10.70 55.09
CA GLU A 579 -20.00 9.32 55.54
C GLU A 579 -20.87 8.36 54.68
N GLN A 580 -21.00 7.11 55.11
CA GLN A 580 -21.69 5.99 54.44
C GLN A 580 -23.12 6.29 53.95
N SER A 581 -23.50 5.73 52.80
CA SER A 581 -24.89 5.30 52.54
C SER A 581 -24.92 4.11 51.58
N ASN A 582 -25.72 3.09 51.90
CA ASN A 582 -25.91 1.89 51.08
C ASN A 582 -27.06 2.09 50.10
N GLY A 583 -26.83 1.81 48.81
CA GLY A 583 -27.86 1.89 47.77
C GLY A 583 -27.50 1.15 46.49
N GLN A 584 -28.03 -0.06 46.32
CA GLN A 584 -27.88 -0.90 45.13
C GLN A 584 -29.27 -1.37 44.66
N PRO A 585 -29.47 -1.78 43.40
CA PRO A 585 -29.51 -0.85 42.27
C PRO A 585 -30.81 -0.98 41.45
N ASN A 586 -31.17 0.06 40.69
CA ASN A 586 -31.85 -0.12 39.39
C ASN A 586 -31.78 1.16 38.54
N GLY A 587 -31.51 1.01 37.24
CA GLY A 587 -31.35 2.14 36.33
C GLY A 587 -30.67 1.76 35.01
N GLN A 588 -31.45 1.33 34.03
CA GLN A 588 -30.96 1.11 32.66
C GLN A 588 -30.60 2.45 32.01
N SER A 589 -29.35 2.63 31.60
CA SER A 589 -28.90 3.80 30.82
C SER A 589 -28.05 3.33 29.64
N ASN A 590 -28.67 3.28 28.47
CA ASN A 590 -28.05 2.80 27.24
C ASN A 590 -27.32 3.94 26.53
N LYS A 591 -25.99 4.05 26.70
CA LYS A 591 -25.14 5.02 25.98
C LYS A 591 -23.84 4.37 25.49
N GLN A 592 -23.62 4.44 24.17
CA GLN A 592 -22.34 4.08 23.54
C GLN A 592 -21.34 5.23 23.70
N PRO A 593 -20.08 4.98 24.10
CA PRO A 593 -18.95 5.84 23.78
C PRO A 593 -18.41 5.47 22.38
N ASN A 594 -18.22 6.47 21.51
CA ASN A 594 -17.67 6.29 20.17
C ASN A 594 -16.23 6.84 20.12
N GLU A 595 -15.24 6.01 20.45
CA GLU A 595 -13.83 6.43 20.51
C GLU A 595 -13.06 6.07 19.23
N GLN A 596 -12.82 7.07 18.38
CA GLN A 596 -11.81 6.98 17.32
C GLN A 596 -10.40 7.12 17.92
N SER A 597 -9.71 6.00 18.14
CA SER A 597 -8.29 6.02 18.51
C SER A 597 -7.41 5.82 17.28
N ASN A 598 -6.66 6.87 16.90
CA ASN A 598 -5.74 6.85 15.76
C ASN A 598 -4.41 6.19 16.16
N GLY A 599 -4.05 5.06 15.55
CA GLY A 599 -2.90 4.25 15.95
C GLY A 599 -1.92 3.95 14.81
N GLN A 600 -1.07 4.93 14.45
CA GLN A 600 0.10 4.65 13.61
C GLN A 600 1.17 3.93 14.42
N ALA A 601 1.26 2.61 14.28
CA ALA A 601 2.37 1.81 14.80
C ALA A 601 3.33 1.47 13.65
N ASN A 602 4.58 1.94 13.74
CA ASN A 602 5.59 1.80 12.69
C ASN A 602 6.56 0.65 13.02
N GLU A 603 6.21 -0.59 12.66
CA GLU A 603 7.02 -1.78 12.95
C GLU A 603 8.10 -2.04 11.87
N ASN A 604 9.28 -1.44 12.07
CA ASN A 604 10.49 -1.76 11.30
C ASN A 604 11.17 -3.03 11.85
N VAL A 605 10.68 -4.21 11.46
CA VAL A 605 11.19 -5.50 11.98
C VAL A 605 12.33 -6.04 11.12
N GLN A 606 13.57 -5.72 11.52
CA GLN A 606 14.79 -6.20 10.87
C GLN A 606 15.11 -7.64 11.29
N VAL A 607 14.68 -8.62 10.49
CA VAL A 607 14.92 -10.06 10.75
C VAL A 607 16.27 -10.50 10.18
N ASN A 608 17.31 -10.52 11.01
CA ASN A 608 18.56 -11.21 10.69
C ASN A 608 18.44 -12.71 11.00
N ASN A 609 18.62 -13.56 9.99
CA ASN A 609 18.69 -15.02 10.12
C ASN A 609 20.02 -15.48 9.50
N PRO A 610 20.90 -16.19 10.23
CA PRO A 610 22.14 -16.71 9.67
C PRO A 610 21.93 -18.06 8.98
N THR A 611 22.54 -18.24 7.81
CA THR A 611 22.72 -19.56 7.18
C THR A 611 24.12 -19.64 6.57
N ASN A 612 24.98 -20.49 7.13
CA ASN A 612 26.16 -21.00 6.43
C ASN A 612 25.83 -22.43 5.98
N GLU A 613 25.93 -22.71 4.68
CA GLU A 613 26.26 -24.04 4.16
C GLU A 613 26.90 -23.87 2.77
N THR A 614 27.70 -24.86 2.34
CA THR A 614 28.86 -24.64 1.47
C THR A 614 28.71 -25.09 0.01
N ASP A 615 29.51 -24.46 -0.85
CA ASP A 615 30.13 -24.98 -2.07
C ASP A 615 29.27 -25.79 -3.06
N LYS A 616 28.93 -25.15 -4.20
CA LYS A 616 29.32 -25.61 -5.55
C LYS A 616 29.08 -24.58 -6.65
N GLU A 617 29.59 -24.91 -7.84
CA GLU A 617 29.38 -24.25 -9.14
C GLU A 617 29.95 -22.82 -9.28
N LYS A 618 31.23 -22.78 -9.67
CA LYS A 618 31.72 -21.74 -10.60
C LYS A 618 31.33 -22.16 -12.03
N GLU A 619 30.71 -21.27 -12.80
CA GLU A 619 31.13 -20.85 -14.15
C GLU A 619 30.10 -19.89 -14.77
N ASN A 620 30.46 -19.24 -15.89
CA ASN A 620 29.65 -18.32 -16.70
C ASN A 620 29.16 -17.03 -16.01
N GLY A 621 29.88 -15.91 -16.26
CA GLY A 621 29.42 -14.59 -15.80
C GLY A 621 30.34 -13.38 -16.04
N ASN A 622 31.33 -13.45 -16.94
CA ASN A 622 32.41 -12.45 -16.98
C ASN A 622 32.82 -11.93 -18.38
N GLU A 623 31.85 -11.78 -19.29
CA GLU A 623 32.09 -11.17 -20.63
C GLU A 623 31.25 -9.92 -20.93
N ALA A 624 30.20 -9.63 -20.16
CA ALA A 624 29.26 -8.54 -20.47
C ALA A 624 29.76 -7.11 -20.13
N GLU A 625 30.77 -6.98 -19.25
CA GLU A 625 31.13 -5.67 -18.66
C GLU A 625 32.29 -4.97 -19.39
N LYS A 626 33.20 -5.73 -20.05
CA LYS A 626 34.30 -5.16 -20.85
C LYS A 626 33.86 -4.48 -22.16
N ALA A 627 32.60 -4.63 -22.57
CA ALA A 627 32.10 -4.07 -23.83
C ALA A 627 31.83 -2.56 -23.78
N LYS A 628 31.73 -1.93 -22.59
CA LYS A 628 31.29 -0.53 -22.44
C LYS A 628 32.40 0.50 -22.21
N GLU A 629 33.64 0.06 -21.99
CA GLU A 629 34.76 0.96 -21.70
C GLU A 629 35.49 1.40 -22.99
N ASN A 630 35.64 0.49 -23.96
CA ASN A 630 36.34 0.73 -25.24
C ASN A 630 35.63 1.69 -26.22
N GLU A 631 34.37 2.07 -25.97
CA GLU A 631 33.61 2.93 -26.89
C GLU A 631 33.86 4.43 -26.63
N LYS A 632 34.31 4.80 -25.42
CA LYS A 632 34.60 6.20 -25.05
C LYS A 632 35.99 6.72 -25.46
N GLU A 633 36.91 5.85 -25.86
CA GLU A 633 38.29 6.25 -26.20
C GLU A 633 38.49 6.61 -27.69
N LYS A 634 37.45 6.44 -28.53
CA LYS A 634 37.51 6.76 -29.97
C LYS A 634 37.01 8.16 -30.35
N GLU A 635 36.26 8.82 -29.49
CA GLU A 635 35.63 10.12 -29.81
C GLU A 635 36.62 11.30 -29.64
N ASN A 636 37.63 11.18 -28.75
CA ASN A 636 38.63 12.22 -28.48
C ASN A 636 39.80 12.29 -29.51
N LYS A 637 39.58 11.94 -30.79
CA LYS A 637 40.64 11.95 -31.82
C LYS A 637 40.25 12.54 -33.19
N SER A 638 39.04 13.04 -33.38
CA SER A 638 38.62 13.69 -34.64
C SER A 638 39.05 15.16 -34.77
N ASP A 639 39.05 15.90 -33.67
CA ASP A 639 38.97 17.37 -33.71
C ASP A 639 40.34 18.07 -33.79
N GLY A 640 41.42 17.31 -33.96
CA GLY A 640 42.80 17.81 -33.95
C GLY A 640 43.40 18.19 -35.30
N GLN A 641 42.65 18.14 -36.41
CA GLN A 641 43.25 18.15 -37.76
C GLN A 641 42.52 19.00 -38.83
N ILE A 642 41.97 20.17 -38.46
CA ILE A 642 41.49 21.18 -39.44
C ILE A 642 41.97 22.59 -39.05
N GLN A 643 43.28 22.86 -39.21
CA GLN A 643 43.79 24.24 -39.18
C GLN A 643 45.19 24.43 -39.79
N GLN A 644 45.44 23.91 -41.01
CA GLN A 644 46.72 24.18 -41.70
C GLN A 644 46.63 24.13 -43.24
N GLU A 645 45.86 25.04 -43.84
CA GLU A 645 45.98 25.41 -45.27
C GLU A 645 45.21 26.71 -45.56
N ASN A 646 45.95 27.80 -45.90
CA ASN A 646 45.56 29.05 -46.59
C ASN A 646 46.36 30.27 -46.06
N ALA A 647 47.60 30.43 -46.53
CA ALA A 647 48.39 31.66 -46.35
C ALA A 647 49.47 31.76 -47.44
N THR A 648 49.14 32.34 -48.60
CA THR A 648 50.05 32.48 -49.74
C THR A 648 49.96 33.88 -50.34
N GLN A 649 50.95 34.75 -50.07
CA GLN A 649 51.52 35.77 -50.97
C GLN A 649 52.45 36.75 -50.20
N GLY A 650 53.47 37.27 -50.89
CA GLY A 650 54.49 38.19 -50.35
C GLY A 650 55.67 37.46 -49.69
N ASP A 651 56.93 37.82 -49.93
CA ASP A 651 57.46 38.83 -50.86
C ASP A 651 58.87 38.46 -51.37
N GLN A 652 59.40 39.16 -52.38
CA GLN A 652 60.71 38.90 -53.00
C GLN A 652 61.77 39.95 -52.64
N THR A 653 62.96 39.51 -52.24
CA THR A 653 64.28 40.15 -52.51
C THR A 653 65.37 39.18 -52.00
N VAL A 654 66.23 38.60 -52.84
CA VAL A 654 67.38 39.21 -53.53
C VAL A 654 68.38 39.85 -52.55
N ILE A 655 69.44 39.11 -52.24
CA ILE A 655 70.85 39.54 -52.33
C ILE A 655 71.70 38.26 -52.43
N ALA A 656 72.77 38.30 -53.20
CA ALA A 656 73.75 37.21 -53.30
C ALA A 656 75.16 37.80 -53.25
N LYS A 657 76.09 37.16 -52.51
CA LYS A 657 77.54 37.10 -52.75
C LYS A 657 78.31 36.42 -51.61
N THR A 658 79.44 35.81 -52.00
CA THR A 658 80.75 35.64 -51.30
C THR A 658 80.82 35.93 -49.79
N ASP A 659 81.41 35.08 -48.95
CA ASP A 659 82.26 33.88 -49.19
C ASP A 659 81.90 32.72 -48.24
#